data_AF-A0A5K3ES20-F1
#
_entry.id   AF-A0A5K3ES20-F1
#
_cell.length_a   1.000
_cell.length_b   1.000
_cell.length_c   1.000
_cell.angle_alpha   90.00
_cell.angle_beta   90.00
_cell.angle_gamma   90.00
#
_symmetry.space_group_name_H-M   'P 1'
#
loop_
_entity.id
_entity.type
_entity.pdbx_description
1 polymer ?
#
loop_
_entity_poly.entity_id
_entity_poly.type
_entity_poly.pdbx_seq_one_letter_code
_entity_poly.pdbx_strand_id
1 'polypeptide(L)'
;MSRGKSIESKPRKRKISNRSDDSKNSTLPSTTKGSAQPLPEKPRIRKSHRKHHGKLFMDLGKEFPRRLTICGVVIVLVVASLHFGIQRYQTMRRQRQVFTPINLPKMIPQHETSPAVSPELFWGSYKPNIFFGMSHRSPNSTVFGLIWASSDEQSVHLRHQCKHAQGVQSYNWIEHDGRNYGIESIISGNHNITVTFVKRSNVPNGGDWSARISVSVVNESRPAKPVSVLFYGYLPDSTKGRIQSYTSGGELKRLRGFTHELGAFQVNFHRVNAFSDRKDESTAPSYLVGHCPREDALLAAVASGLSLRRDMESVVFAGPQRLEQFMRTIPADPVTNLWVTEVTHVPTTSSSSSSTPTTVLEVEFVSQASTSSDAVPLVGAHFDSVLAEYSNQFHANFQKRFPHNAHERTHEQVAMSKVCVSNLLGGIGYFYGSSLIKSPITHGSRDDYGNLQSAIEYGPAGLFTATPSRSQFPRGFLWDEGFHGLLMAQWDAELALQSLSHWLDLLNGEGWIPREQVLGWEARADVPPEFLVQSTSVANPPTLILVVEFLLDRLTAMSPDEAAMFQRWAHNAFPRLHTWFVWFNTTQAGNVPTSYRWRGRPTNNPFQMNPLTLSSGLDDYPRASHPTSDERHVDLRCWMALFARVLARLAEYIDGSGELSASTLAYRAIASDLLDQGKLDELHWDERNGIYADYGLHTDSLMLVRPPASPNAKPDDPPVCAGVQRQLMLDMNAIRDLAPSLNKMYGLASPNSYNTTPFLAPGVLLPPILTSCGSD
;
A
#
# COMPACT_ATOMS: atom_id res chain seq x y z
N MET A 1 9.49 -50.76 31.59
CA MET A 1 10.36 -51.73 32.29
C MET A 1 11.82 -51.43 31.98
N SER A 2 12.78 -51.71 32.88
CA SER A 2 14.26 -51.72 32.67
C SER A 2 14.92 -50.39 32.22
N ARG A 3 16.03 -49.81 32.74
CA ARG A 3 17.08 -50.10 33.76
C ARG A 3 18.24 -51.08 33.41
N GLY A 4 19.41 -50.51 33.07
CA GLY A 4 20.74 -51.15 32.91
C GLY A 4 21.48 -50.52 31.72
N LYS A 5 22.69 -49.89 31.74
CA LYS A 5 23.91 -49.81 32.57
C LYS A 5 24.95 -50.96 32.44
N SER A 6 26.13 -50.59 31.89
CA SER A 6 27.47 -51.22 32.04
C SER A 6 27.73 -52.56 31.29
N ILE A 7 28.97 -52.97 30.90
CA ILE A 7 30.34 -52.41 31.07
C ILE A 7 31.31 -52.95 29.96
N GLU A 8 32.37 -52.18 29.60
CA GLU A 8 33.67 -52.51 28.90
C GLU A 8 33.73 -53.50 27.68
N SER A 9 34.72 -53.49 26.76
CA SER A 9 36.16 -53.15 26.88
C SER A 9 36.86 -52.64 25.58
N LYS A 10 38.20 -52.50 25.62
CA LYS A 10 39.15 -51.79 24.70
C LYS A 10 39.92 -52.80 23.79
N PRO A 11 40.95 -52.49 22.94
CA PRO A 11 41.75 -51.24 22.69
C PRO A 11 41.98 -50.92 21.16
N ARG A 12 42.83 -50.00 20.63
CA ARG A 12 44.11 -49.33 21.05
C ARG A 12 44.31 -47.90 20.44
N LYS A 13 44.96 -47.01 21.24
CA LYS A 13 46.11 -46.07 21.01
C LYS A 13 46.30 -45.39 19.62
N ARG A 14 46.77 -44.13 19.48
CA ARG A 14 47.78 -43.31 20.22
C ARG A 14 47.25 -41.87 20.50
N LYS A 15 47.51 -41.22 21.66
CA LYS A 15 48.73 -40.46 22.09
C LYS A 15 49.11 -39.28 21.15
N ILE A 16 49.48 -38.06 21.60
CA ILE A 16 49.48 -37.30 22.89
C ILE A 16 50.03 -35.87 22.54
N SER A 17 49.97 -34.72 23.24
CA SER A 17 49.43 -34.08 24.49
C SER A 17 49.58 -32.53 24.28
N ASN A 18 49.51 -31.51 25.15
CA ASN A 18 49.09 -31.11 26.53
C ASN A 18 49.28 -29.55 26.57
N ARG A 19 48.78 -28.67 27.47
CA ARG A 19 47.68 -28.62 28.48
C ARG A 19 47.53 -27.13 28.90
N SER A 20 46.47 -26.75 29.60
CA SER A 20 46.13 -25.37 30.00
C SER A 20 46.01 -25.14 31.52
N ASP A 21 45.85 -23.85 31.88
CA ASP A 21 45.11 -23.26 33.03
C ASP A 21 45.84 -22.85 34.35
N ASP A 22 45.53 -21.59 34.75
CA ASP A 22 45.37 -21.01 36.10
C ASP A 22 46.50 -21.04 37.18
N SER A 23 46.77 -19.98 37.96
CA SER A 23 46.00 -18.73 38.22
C SER A 23 46.82 -17.58 38.89
N LYS A 24 46.28 -16.36 38.80
CA LYS A 24 46.28 -15.19 39.74
C LYS A 24 47.56 -14.63 40.43
N ASN A 25 47.48 -13.29 40.61
CA ASN A 25 48.07 -12.42 41.65
C ASN A 25 49.54 -11.91 41.56
N SER A 26 49.64 -10.72 40.95
CA SER A 26 50.09 -9.46 41.58
C SER A 26 51.57 -9.17 41.94
N THR A 27 51.99 -7.99 41.45
CA THR A 27 52.99 -7.03 41.99
C THR A 27 54.49 -7.16 41.65
N LEU A 28 55.06 -5.97 41.49
CA LEU A 28 56.45 -5.56 41.28
C LEU A 28 57.38 -5.83 42.50
N PRO A 29 58.73 -5.59 42.43
CA PRO A 29 59.62 -5.33 41.28
C PRO A 29 61.01 -6.05 41.31
N SER A 30 61.81 -5.79 40.27
CA SER A 30 63.24 -5.39 40.34
C SER A 30 64.40 -6.39 40.08
N THR A 31 65.51 -5.76 39.64
CA THR A 31 66.93 -6.19 39.67
C THR A 31 67.51 -7.23 38.69
N THR A 32 67.99 -6.69 37.55
CA THR A 32 69.39 -6.68 37.06
C THR A 32 70.27 -7.97 36.95
N LYS A 33 71.10 -7.97 35.88
CA LYS A 33 72.26 -8.85 35.53
C LYS A 33 71.89 -10.11 34.71
N GLY A 34 72.68 -10.54 33.72
CA GLY A 34 73.84 -9.89 33.07
C GLY A 34 74.86 -10.86 32.46
N SER A 35 75.79 -10.32 31.65
CA SER A 35 77.00 -10.98 31.07
C SER A 35 76.79 -11.99 29.91
N ALA A 36 77.77 -12.28 29.03
CA ALA A 36 78.94 -11.54 28.51
C ALA A 36 79.66 -12.34 27.38
N GLN A 37 80.76 -11.75 26.85
CA GLN A 37 81.94 -12.35 26.17
C GLN A 37 82.03 -12.26 24.62
N PRO A 38 83.26 -12.18 24.03
CA PRO A 38 84.46 -11.49 24.57
C PRO A 38 85.39 -10.78 23.54
N LEU A 39 85.97 -9.62 23.95
CA LEU A 39 87.35 -9.11 23.67
C LEU A 39 87.80 -8.86 22.19
N PRO A 40 88.95 -8.18 21.89
CA PRO A 40 89.91 -7.36 22.69
C PRO A 40 90.03 -5.89 22.12
N GLU A 41 90.95 -4.96 22.41
CA GLU A 41 91.73 -4.51 23.60
C GLU A 41 92.30 -3.05 23.38
N LYS A 42 92.71 -2.37 24.47
CA LYS A 42 93.81 -1.35 24.59
C LYS A 42 93.73 0.02 23.82
N PRO A 43 94.47 1.09 24.25
CA PRO A 43 94.92 1.43 25.63
C PRO A 43 94.93 2.95 26.01
N ARG A 44 94.63 3.27 27.30
CA ARG A 44 95.11 4.45 28.10
C ARG A 44 94.67 5.86 27.58
N ILE A 45 94.66 6.97 28.34
CA ILE A 45 95.53 7.53 29.41
C ILE A 45 94.70 8.23 30.53
N ARG A 46 95.28 8.41 31.73
CA ARG A 46 94.73 9.21 32.86
C ARG A 46 95.35 10.62 32.93
N LYS A 47 94.56 11.66 33.27
CA LYS A 47 94.72 12.48 34.52
C LYS A 47 93.71 13.64 34.69
N SER A 48 93.03 13.63 35.84
CA SER A 48 92.70 14.75 36.75
C SER A 48 92.30 16.15 36.22
N HIS A 49 91.04 16.51 36.47
CA HIS A 49 90.50 17.82 36.87
C HIS A 49 91.26 19.14 36.61
N ARG A 50 90.53 20.08 35.97
CA ARG A 50 90.34 21.43 36.53
C ARG A 50 88.87 21.87 36.33
N LYS A 51 88.29 22.61 37.29
CA LYS A 51 86.93 23.17 37.14
C LYS A 51 86.96 24.37 36.19
N HIS A 52 85.95 24.50 35.34
CA HIS A 52 85.48 25.80 34.84
C HIS A 52 83.96 25.77 34.73
N HIS A 53 83.28 26.76 35.31
CA HIS A 53 81.88 27.03 34.97
C HIS A 53 81.83 27.67 33.58
N GLY A 54 80.92 27.20 32.72
CA GLY A 54 80.72 27.79 31.40
C GLY A 54 79.57 27.16 30.62
N LYS A 55 78.54 27.95 30.34
CA LYS A 55 77.53 27.75 29.29
C LYS A 55 76.76 26.41 29.31
N LEU A 56 75.87 26.28 30.28
CA LEU A 56 74.53 25.78 29.97
C LEU A 56 73.83 26.87 29.12
N PHE A 57 73.62 26.66 27.82
CA PHE A 57 72.44 27.11 27.03
C PHE A 57 72.59 26.82 25.53
N MET A 58 71.45 26.64 24.86
CA MET A 58 71.24 26.66 23.39
C MET A 58 71.94 25.61 22.51
N ASP A 59 71.24 24.49 22.26
CA ASP A 59 70.90 24.10 20.85
C ASP A 59 69.51 23.45 20.70
N LEU A 60 68.58 23.71 21.63
CA LEU A 60 67.20 23.19 21.55
C LEU A 60 66.28 23.97 20.58
N GLY A 61 66.75 25.10 20.05
CA GLY A 61 65.90 26.14 19.47
C GLY A 61 65.32 25.86 18.08
N LYS A 62 65.92 24.96 17.29
CA LYS A 62 65.49 24.70 15.89
C LYS A 62 64.69 23.40 15.72
N GLU A 63 65.01 22.36 16.47
CA GLU A 63 64.29 21.08 16.45
C GLU A 63 62.90 21.19 17.09
N PHE A 64 62.76 21.91 18.22
CA PHE A 64 61.51 22.01 18.96
C PHE A 64 60.34 22.60 18.15
N PRO A 65 60.46 23.79 17.50
CA PRO A 65 59.37 24.32 16.67
C PRO A 65 59.04 23.40 15.49
N ARG A 66 60.05 22.79 14.83
CA ARG A 66 59.84 21.84 13.72
C ARG A 66 59.01 20.64 14.17
N ARG A 67 59.31 20.06 15.34
CA ARG A 67 58.53 18.95 15.92
C ARG A 67 57.12 19.40 16.28
N LEU A 68 56.95 20.61 16.83
CA LEU A 68 55.64 21.19 17.13
C LEU A 68 54.78 21.36 15.85
N THR A 69 55.37 21.86 14.76
CA THR A 69 54.71 21.99 13.45
C THR A 69 54.32 20.63 12.88
N ILE A 70 55.20 19.62 12.96
CA ILE A 70 54.89 18.26 12.51
C ILE A 70 53.73 17.67 13.32
N CYS A 71 53.74 17.79 14.65
CA CYS A 71 52.62 17.35 15.49
C CYS A 71 51.32 18.09 15.15
N GLY A 72 51.37 19.41 14.91
CA GLY A 72 50.20 20.19 14.49
C GLY A 72 49.63 19.71 13.14
N VAL A 73 50.49 19.46 12.14
CA VAL A 73 50.08 18.91 10.84
C VAL A 73 49.49 17.50 10.99
N VAL A 74 50.07 16.64 11.82
CA VAL A 74 49.53 15.29 12.11
C VAL A 74 48.16 15.38 12.77
N ILE A 75 47.96 16.29 13.74
CA ILE A 75 46.66 16.52 14.38
C ILE A 75 45.63 17.00 13.35
N VAL A 76 45.97 17.97 12.49
CA VAL A 76 45.08 18.45 11.42
C VAL A 76 44.72 17.32 10.43
N LEU A 77 45.68 16.50 10.03
CA LEU A 77 45.43 15.34 9.14
C LEU A 77 44.55 14.26 9.79
N VAL A 78 44.72 14.00 11.09
CA VAL A 78 43.86 13.09 11.86
C VAL A 78 42.45 13.65 12.01
N VAL A 79 42.29 14.93 12.34
CA VAL A 79 40.97 15.59 12.43
C VAL A 79 40.27 15.62 11.07
N ALA A 80 40.99 15.93 9.98
CA ALA A 80 40.44 15.88 8.63
C ALA A 80 40.02 14.46 8.23
N SER A 81 40.86 13.46 8.51
CA SER A 81 40.56 12.04 8.24
C SER A 81 39.38 11.53 9.05
N LEU A 82 39.26 11.94 10.32
CA LEU A 82 38.10 11.64 11.16
C LEU A 82 36.83 12.33 10.63
N HIS A 83 36.92 13.60 10.20
CA HIS A 83 35.81 14.31 9.59
C HIS A 83 35.33 13.62 8.30
N PHE A 84 36.23 13.31 7.35
CA PHE A 84 35.87 12.58 6.13
C PHE A 84 35.35 11.17 6.42
N GLY A 85 35.87 10.48 7.45
CA GLY A 85 35.36 9.19 7.92
C GLY A 85 33.93 9.28 8.44
N ILE A 86 33.64 10.29 9.29
CA ILE A 86 32.30 10.57 9.82
C ILE A 86 31.34 10.95 8.69
N GLN A 87 31.73 11.84 7.78
CA GLN A 87 30.93 12.21 6.61
C GLN A 87 30.60 10.99 5.75
N ARG A 88 31.60 10.18 5.39
CA ARG A 88 31.39 8.96 4.59
C ARG A 88 30.47 7.96 5.29
N TYR A 89 30.61 7.79 6.60
CA TYR A 89 29.72 6.95 7.40
C TYR A 89 28.28 7.50 7.43
N GLN A 90 28.09 8.81 7.59
CA GLN A 90 26.77 9.44 7.55
C GLN A 90 26.12 9.31 6.17
N THR A 91 26.85 9.52 5.08
CA THR A 91 26.36 9.31 3.71
C THR A 91 25.96 7.85 3.48
N MET A 92 26.82 6.89 3.85
CA MET A 92 26.49 5.45 3.73
C MET A 92 25.31 5.04 4.60
N ARG A 93 25.12 5.65 5.78
CA ARG A 93 23.96 5.43 6.63
C ARG A 93 22.68 5.94 5.97
N ARG A 94 22.66 7.19 5.49
CA ARG A 94 21.51 7.78 4.77
C ARG A 94 21.16 6.97 3.51
N GLN A 95 22.16 6.60 2.71
CA GLN A 95 21.97 5.78 1.51
C GLN A 95 21.30 4.43 1.80
N ARG A 96 21.55 3.81 2.98
CA ARG A 96 20.82 2.62 3.42
C ARG A 96 19.39 2.93 3.86
N GLN A 97 19.20 4.01 4.63
CA GLN A 97 17.87 4.43 5.13
C GLN A 97 16.84 4.64 4.01
N VAL A 98 17.28 5.04 2.81
CA VAL A 98 16.44 5.14 1.60
C VAL A 98 15.66 3.85 1.30
N PHE A 99 16.30 2.68 1.37
CA PHE A 99 15.76 1.40 0.91
C PHE A 99 15.54 0.34 2.00
N THR A 100 15.99 0.60 3.24
CA THR A 100 15.61 -0.22 4.40
C THR A 100 14.32 0.30 5.03
N PRO A 101 13.36 -0.55 5.42
CA PRO A 101 12.25 -0.15 6.29
C PRO A 101 12.71 0.48 7.60
N ILE A 102 11.83 1.26 8.23
CA ILE A 102 12.09 1.93 9.51
C ILE A 102 12.39 0.91 10.63
N ASN A 103 13.42 1.19 11.43
CA ASN A 103 13.84 0.33 12.54
C ASN A 103 12.97 0.56 13.79
N LEU A 104 11.70 0.18 13.70
CA LEU A 104 10.71 0.17 14.77
C LEU A 104 9.96 -1.17 14.77
N PRO A 105 9.37 -1.62 15.90
CA PRO A 105 8.45 -2.75 15.91
C PRO A 105 7.36 -2.57 14.85
N LYS A 106 7.04 -3.62 14.09
CA LYS A 106 5.98 -3.58 13.09
C LYS A 106 4.63 -3.30 13.75
N MET A 107 3.81 -2.50 13.08
CA MET A 107 2.39 -2.37 13.42
C MET A 107 1.64 -3.67 13.15
N ILE A 108 2.04 -4.41 12.10
CA ILE A 108 1.52 -5.72 11.75
C ILE A 108 2.65 -6.76 11.83
N PRO A 109 2.84 -7.44 12.98
CA PRO A 109 3.77 -8.55 13.10
C PRO A 109 3.47 -9.68 12.10
N GLN A 110 4.49 -10.46 11.75
CA GLN A 110 4.42 -11.50 10.70
C GLN A 110 3.34 -12.58 10.91
N HIS A 111 2.77 -12.69 12.11
CA HIS A 111 1.72 -13.66 12.44
C HIS A 111 0.34 -13.00 12.69
N GLU A 112 0.20 -11.68 12.61
CA GLU A 112 -1.09 -11.02 12.91
C GLU A 112 -2.13 -11.27 11.81
N THR A 113 -1.72 -11.27 10.53
CA THR A 113 -2.60 -11.67 9.42
C THR A 113 -2.77 -13.20 9.30
N SER A 114 -2.23 -13.99 10.24
CA SER A 114 -2.35 -15.44 10.21
C SER A 114 -3.75 -15.92 10.63
N PRO A 115 -4.21 -17.10 10.15
CA PRO A 115 -5.53 -17.62 10.47
C PRO A 115 -5.73 -17.95 11.96
N ALA A 116 -4.66 -18.00 12.75
CA ALA A 116 -4.70 -18.24 14.19
C ALA A 116 -4.85 -16.96 15.03
N VAL A 117 -4.65 -15.78 14.43
CA VAL A 117 -4.68 -14.47 15.14
C VAL A 117 -5.81 -13.58 14.62
N SER A 118 -6.04 -13.55 13.30
CA SER A 118 -7.09 -12.74 12.67
C SER A 118 -7.93 -13.59 11.69
N PRO A 119 -8.66 -14.62 12.17
CA PRO A 119 -9.45 -15.50 11.30
C PRO A 119 -10.56 -14.76 10.54
N GLU A 120 -11.24 -13.81 11.18
CA GLU A 120 -12.33 -13.03 10.56
C GLU A 120 -11.87 -12.23 9.34
N LEU A 121 -10.63 -11.73 9.35
CA LEU A 121 -10.03 -10.98 8.24
C LEU A 121 -9.01 -11.84 7.47
N PHE A 122 -8.98 -13.17 7.66
CA PHE A 122 -7.99 -14.00 6.97
C PHE A 122 -8.32 -14.11 5.48
N TRP A 123 -9.50 -14.64 5.13
CA TRP A 123 -10.07 -14.65 3.78
C TRP A 123 -10.91 -13.40 3.50
N GLY A 124 -11.00 -12.96 2.24
CA GLY A 124 -11.95 -11.95 1.79
C GLY A 124 -11.92 -11.74 0.27
N SER A 125 -12.71 -10.79 -0.22
CA SER A 125 -12.81 -10.36 -1.62
C SER A 125 -11.58 -9.53 -2.08
N TYR A 126 -10.39 -9.85 -1.56
CA TYR A 126 -9.20 -8.99 -1.53
C TYR A 126 -8.45 -8.83 -2.87
N LYS A 127 -9.16 -8.99 -4.00
CA LYS A 127 -8.71 -8.77 -5.39
C LYS A 127 -9.62 -7.75 -6.10
N PRO A 128 -9.55 -6.45 -5.73
CA PRO A 128 -10.49 -5.42 -6.21
C PRO A 128 -10.39 -5.11 -7.71
N ASN A 129 -9.27 -5.46 -8.36
CA ASN A 129 -9.03 -5.30 -9.81
C ASN A 129 -9.89 -6.21 -10.70
N ILE A 130 -10.46 -7.28 -10.13
CA ILE A 130 -11.35 -8.22 -10.82
C ILE A 130 -12.77 -8.13 -10.26
N PHE A 131 -13.75 -8.61 -11.03
CA PHE A 131 -15.16 -8.56 -10.63
C PHE A 131 -15.38 -9.34 -9.33
N PHE A 132 -15.03 -10.62 -9.30
CA PHE A 132 -15.04 -11.38 -8.04
C PHE A 132 -13.79 -12.25 -7.91
N GLY A 133 -13.14 -12.16 -6.74
CA GLY A 133 -12.12 -13.11 -6.35
C GLY A 133 -11.86 -13.16 -4.84
N MET A 134 -11.81 -14.38 -4.30
CA MET A 134 -11.48 -14.69 -2.92
C MET A 134 -10.00 -14.98 -2.79
N SER A 135 -9.33 -14.30 -1.86
CA SER A 135 -7.94 -14.54 -1.48
C SER A 135 -7.75 -14.30 0.02
N HIS A 136 -6.57 -14.63 0.56
CA HIS A 136 -6.26 -14.42 1.98
C HIS A 136 -5.06 -13.50 2.22
N ARG A 137 -4.97 -12.88 3.41
CA ARG A 137 -3.96 -11.87 3.78
C ARG A 137 -2.56 -12.45 4.01
N SER A 138 -1.95 -12.98 2.94
CA SER A 138 -0.65 -13.67 2.95
C SER A 138 0.25 -13.26 1.78
N PRO A 139 1.59 -13.22 1.97
CA PRO A 139 2.58 -13.20 0.88
C PRO A 139 2.44 -14.33 -0.15
N ASN A 140 1.82 -15.46 0.23
CA ASN A 140 1.68 -16.67 -0.58
C ASN A 140 0.20 -16.96 -0.89
N SER A 141 -0.60 -15.91 -1.11
CA SER A 141 -2.06 -16.02 -1.18
C SER A 141 -2.55 -16.91 -2.33
N THR A 142 -3.40 -17.90 -2.00
CA THR A 142 -4.15 -18.68 -3.00
C THR A 142 -5.34 -17.87 -3.48
N VAL A 143 -5.56 -17.80 -4.80
CA VAL A 143 -6.58 -16.96 -5.42
C VAL A 143 -7.65 -17.81 -6.08
N PHE A 144 -8.91 -17.56 -5.74
CA PHE A 144 -10.08 -18.10 -6.41
C PHE A 144 -10.84 -16.95 -7.08
N GLY A 145 -11.42 -17.15 -8.26
CA GLY A 145 -12.07 -16.04 -8.96
C GLY A 145 -13.02 -16.41 -10.08
N LEU A 146 -13.82 -15.42 -10.47
CA LEU A 146 -14.86 -15.51 -11.50
C LEU A 146 -14.36 -14.94 -12.83
N ILE A 147 -14.63 -15.68 -13.90
CA ILE A 147 -14.58 -15.23 -15.29
C ILE A 147 -15.96 -15.57 -15.89
N TRP A 148 -16.50 -14.76 -16.80
CA TRP A 148 -17.63 -15.20 -17.63
C TRP A 148 -17.42 -14.90 -19.10
N ALA A 149 -18.02 -15.75 -19.94
CA ALA A 149 -18.12 -15.55 -21.37
C ALA A 149 -19.58 -15.27 -21.74
N SER A 150 -19.84 -14.21 -22.49
CA SER A 150 -21.13 -14.04 -23.18
C SER A 150 -20.95 -13.35 -24.53
N SER A 151 -21.82 -13.71 -25.45
CA SER A 151 -21.88 -13.20 -26.82
C SER A 151 -22.50 -11.81 -26.88
N ASP A 152 -21.86 -10.88 -27.60
CA ASP A 152 -22.52 -9.67 -28.10
C ASP A 152 -23.11 -9.92 -29.51
N GLU A 153 -23.27 -8.91 -30.35
CA GLU A 153 -23.82 -9.09 -31.71
C GLU A 153 -22.79 -9.60 -32.73
N GLN A 154 -21.50 -9.71 -32.36
CA GLN A 154 -20.41 -10.06 -33.28
C GLN A 154 -19.42 -11.09 -32.72
N SER A 155 -19.21 -11.16 -31.39
CA SER A 155 -18.24 -12.07 -30.78
C SER A 155 -18.55 -12.45 -29.33
N VAL A 156 -17.93 -13.56 -28.88
CA VAL A 156 -17.99 -14.00 -27.47
C VAL A 156 -16.82 -13.41 -26.69
N HIS A 157 -17.12 -12.61 -25.67
CA HIS A 157 -16.13 -11.90 -24.87
C HIS A 157 -15.97 -12.53 -23.49
N LEU A 158 -14.72 -12.77 -23.09
CA LEU A 158 -14.34 -13.13 -21.73
C LEU A 158 -14.20 -11.86 -20.87
N ARG A 159 -14.72 -11.91 -19.64
CA ARG A 159 -14.70 -10.78 -18.69
C ARG A 159 -14.21 -11.26 -17.32
N HIS A 160 -13.32 -10.47 -16.72
CA HIS A 160 -12.52 -10.87 -15.55
C HIS A 160 -12.05 -9.65 -14.73
N GLN A 161 -11.24 -8.79 -15.34
CA GLN A 161 -10.84 -7.50 -14.78
C GLN A 161 -11.95 -6.45 -14.93
N CYS A 162 -12.04 -5.53 -13.96
CA CYS A 162 -12.99 -4.40 -13.95
C CYS A 162 -12.70 -3.32 -15.03
N LYS A 163 -11.59 -3.45 -15.75
CA LYS A 163 -11.05 -2.46 -16.70
C LYS A 163 -11.82 -2.45 -18.03
N HIS A 164 -12.78 -1.53 -18.16
CA HIS A 164 -13.55 -1.24 -19.39
C HIS A 164 -14.08 -2.49 -20.16
N ALA A 165 -14.56 -3.49 -19.43
CA ALA A 165 -15.02 -4.75 -20.03
C ALA A 165 -16.21 -4.52 -21.00
N GLN A 166 -15.99 -4.78 -22.29
CA GLN A 166 -16.98 -4.56 -23.37
C GLN A 166 -18.34 -5.19 -23.05
N GLY A 167 -19.39 -4.38 -23.00
CA GLY A 167 -20.74 -4.86 -22.68
C GLY A 167 -20.98 -5.17 -21.20
N VAL A 168 -20.24 -4.56 -20.26
CA VAL A 168 -20.67 -4.38 -18.87
C VAL A 168 -21.19 -2.96 -18.71
N GLN A 169 -22.46 -2.82 -18.31
CA GLN A 169 -23.11 -1.52 -18.13
C GLN A 169 -22.95 -0.97 -16.71
N SER A 170 -22.93 -1.84 -15.72
CA SER A 170 -22.65 -1.48 -14.32
C SER A 170 -22.24 -2.71 -13.51
N TYR A 171 -21.50 -2.49 -12.43
CA TYR A 171 -21.21 -3.50 -11.42
C TYR A 171 -21.13 -2.81 -10.06
N ASN A 172 -21.73 -3.38 -9.03
CA ASN A 172 -21.79 -2.80 -7.69
C ASN A 172 -21.86 -3.88 -6.62
N TRP A 173 -21.10 -3.71 -5.53
CA TRP A 173 -21.45 -4.31 -4.25
C TRP A 173 -22.73 -3.63 -3.74
N ILE A 174 -23.83 -4.37 -3.72
CA ILE A 174 -25.12 -3.91 -3.18
C ILE A 174 -25.08 -3.94 -1.66
N GLU A 175 -24.48 -4.99 -1.12
CA GLU A 175 -24.18 -5.17 0.30
C GLU A 175 -22.78 -5.77 0.46
N HIS A 176 -22.00 -5.29 1.42
CA HIS A 176 -20.72 -5.86 1.82
C HIS A 176 -20.37 -5.35 3.23
N ASP A 177 -20.09 -6.23 4.19
CA ASP A 177 -19.76 -5.82 5.57
C ASP A 177 -18.25 -5.64 5.82
N GLY A 178 -17.41 -6.05 4.86
CA GLY A 178 -15.95 -6.03 5.01
C GLY A 178 -15.36 -7.18 5.83
N ARG A 179 -16.20 -8.07 6.39
CA ARG A 179 -15.78 -9.17 7.28
C ARG A 179 -16.31 -10.53 6.89
N ASN A 180 -17.60 -10.71 6.64
CA ASN A 180 -18.26 -12.01 6.58
C ASN A 180 -18.95 -12.33 5.25
N TYR A 181 -19.48 -11.33 4.55
CA TYR A 181 -20.32 -11.56 3.36
C TYR A 181 -20.32 -10.37 2.39
N GLY A 182 -20.86 -10.63 1.19
CA GLY A 182 -21.21 -9.57 0.25
C GLY A 182 -22.09 -10.08 -0.89
N ILE A 183 -22.85 -9.16 -1.48
CA ILE A 183 -23.73 -9.35 -2.64
C ILE A 183 -23.29 -8.36 -3.72
N GLU A 184 -22.68 -8.84 -4.80
CA GLU A 184 -22.36 -8.05 -5.99
C GLU A 184 -23.42 -8.29 -7.08
N SER A 185 -23.80 -7.22 -7.79
CA SER A 185 -24.68 -7.25 -8.95
C SER A 185 -23.93 -6.69 -10.16
N ILE A 186 -23.80 -7.48 -11.22
CA ILE A 186 -23.06 -7.15 -12.45
C ILE A 186 -24.03 -7.20 -13.63
N ILE A 187 -24.32 -6.04 -14.21
CA ILE A 187 -25.15 -5.91 -15.40
C ILE A 187 -24.24 -6.01 -16.63
N SER A 188 -24.40 -7.09 -17.40
CA SER A 188 -23.63 -7.35 -18.62
C SER A 188 -24.54 -7.82 -19.76
N GLY A 189 -24.62 -7.04 -20.84
CA GLY A 189 -25.46 -7.34 -22.00
C GLY A 189 -26.95 -7.28 -21.65
N ASN A 190 -27.63 -8.43 -21.59
CA ASN A 190 -29.01 -8.56 -21.10
C ASN A 190 -29.09 -9.39 -19.79
N HIS A 191 -27.96 -9.61 -19.14
CA HIS A 191 -27.82 -10.49 -17.99
C HIS A 191 -27.48 -9.69 -16.73
N ASN A 192 -28.15 -10.01 -15.63
CA ASN A 192 -27.69 -9.67 -14.29
C ASN A 192 -26.97 -10.90 -13.76
N ILE A 193 -25.65 -10.80 -13.56
CA ILE A 193 -24.86 -11.80 -12.87
C ILE A 193 -24.73 -11.34 -11.42
N THR A 194 -25.41 -12.04 -10.52
CA THR A 194 -25.30 -11.81 -9.09
C THR A 194 -24.27 -12.75 -8.50
N VAL A 195 -23.29 -12.21 -7.78
CA VAL A 195 -22.26 -12.97 -7.08
C VAL A 195 -22.39 -12.71 -5.59
N THR A 196 -22.71 -13.74 -4.82
CA THR A 196 -22.89 -13.63 -3.38
C THR A 196 -21.91 -14.53 -2.67
N PHE A 197 -21.25 -14.06 -1.61
CA PHE A 197 -20.42 -14.91 -0.76
C PHE A 197 -20.80 -14.79 0.71
N VAL A 198 -20.56 -15.86 1.46
CA VAL A 198 -20.65 -15.91 2.93
C VAL A 198 -19.46 -16.69 3.48
N LYS A 199 -19.02 -16.34 4.70
CA LYS A 199 -17.93 -17.02 5.41
C LYS A 199 -18.39 -17.61 6.74
N ARG A 200 -17.60 -18.57 7.24
CA ARG A 200 -17.70 -19.16 8.58
C ARG A 200 -16.33 -19.08 9.24
N SER A 201 -15.98 -17.90 9.76
CA SER A 201 -14.65 -17.60 10.33
C SER A 201 -14.29 -18.42 11.57
N ASN A 202 -15.29 -18.95 12.28
CA ASN A 202 -15.13 -19.66 13.57
C ASN A 202 -14.70 -21.14 13.43
N VAL A 203 -13.94 -21.49 12.40
CA VAL A 203 -13.29 -22.80 12.26
C VAL A 203 -11.78 -22.64 11.99
N PRO A 204 -10.93 -23.61 12.38
CA PRO A 204 -9.47 -23.50 12.23
C PRO A 204 -8.98 -23.24 10.80
N ASN A 205 -7.73 -22.82 10.67
CA ASN A 205 -7.09 -22.44 9.40
C ASN A 205 -7.78 -21.27 8.66
N GLY A 206 -8.56 -20.45 9.39
CA GLY A 206 -9.04 -19.15 8.94
C GLY A 206 -10.45 -19.15 8.34
N GLY A 207 -11.23 -20.20 8.59
CA GLY A 207 -12.64 -20.27 8.21
C GLY A 207 -12.94 -21.06 6.93
N ASP A 208 -14.18 -21.51 6.84
CA ASP A 208 -14.79 -21.96 5.59
C ASP A 208 -15.39 -20.74 4.85
N TRP A 209 -15.59 -20.85 3.54
CA TRP A 209 -16.36 -19.85 2.78
C TRP A 209 -17.10 -20.49 1.61
N SER A 210 -18.17 -19.86 1.17
CA SER A 210 -18.90 -20.26 -0.03
C SER A 210 -19.28 -19.06 -0.89
N ALA A 211 -19.23 -19.24 -2.21
CA ALA A 211 -19.63 -18.26 -3.20
C ALA A 211 -20.69 -18.86 -4.14
N ARG A 212 -21.77 -18.13 -4.38
CA ARG A 212 -22.86 -18.47 -5.30
C ARG A 212 -22.86 -17.51 -6.48
N ILE A 213 -22.93 -18.06 -7.68
CA ILE A 213 -23.09 -17.31 -8.93
C ILE A 213 -24.48 -17.63 -9.49
N SER A 214 -25.31 -16.59 -9.62
CA SER A 214 -26.68 -16.66 -10.16
C SER A 214 -26.86 -15.70 -11.33
N VAL A 215 -27.73 -16.04 -12.28
CA VAL A 215 -28.02 -15.25 -13.47
C VAL A 215 -29.52 -15.01 -13.61
N SER A 216 -29.94 -13.78 -13.88
CA SER A 216 -31.29 -13.45 -14.37
C SER A 216 -31.25 -12.55 -15.61
N VAL A 217 -32.41 -12.40 -16.25
CA VAL A 217 -32.58 -11.55 -17.44
C VAL A 217 -32.93 -10.11 -17.00
N VAL A 218 -32.23 -9.12 -17.55
CA VAL A 218 -32.44 -7.69 -17.22
C VAL A 218 -33.68 -7.13 -17.92
N ASN A 219 -33.88 -7.51 -19.19
CA ASN A 219 -35.05 -7.12 -19.98
C ASN A 219 -35.63 -8.36 -20.67
N GLU A 220 -36.78 -8.83 -20.18
CA GLU A 220 -37.51 -10.00 -20.67
C GLU A 220 -37.99 -9.84 -22.14
N SER A 221 -38.08 -8.62 -22.67
CA SER A 221 -38.46 -8.37 -24.07
C SER A 221 -37.34 -8.66 -25.09
N ARG A 222 -36.11 -8.91 -24.62
CA ARG A 222 -34.95 -9.28 -25.45
C ARG A 222 -34.60 -10.75 -25.25
N PRO A 223 -34.28 -11.51 -26.32
CA PRO A 223 -33.86 -12.90 -26.20
C PRO A 223 -32.59 -12.99 -25.35
N ALA A 224 -32.62 -13.80 -24.29
CA ALA A 224 -31.50 -13.96 -23.39
C ALA A 224 -30.53 -15.03 -23.93
N LYS A 225 -29.36 -14.59 -24.41
CA LYS A 225 -28.30 -15.47 -24.92
C LYS A 225 -27.72 -16.37 -23.79
N PRO A 226 -27.05 -17.49 -24.11
CA PRO A 226 -26.30 -18.26 -23.14
C PRO A 226 -25.15 -17.47 -22.48
N VAL A 227 -24.75 -17.90 -21.28
CA VAL A 227 -23.59 -17.37 -20.54
C VAL A 227 -22.77 -18.53 -20.01
N SER A 228 -21.48 -18.58 -20.32
CA SER A 228 -20.54 -19.51 -19.68
C SER A 228 -20.00 -18.87 -18.40
N VAL A 229 -20.28 -19.47 -17.24
CA VAL A 229 -19.67 -19.12 -15.96
C VAL A 229 -18.41 -19.97 -15.79
N LEU A 230 -17.26 -19.32 -15.58
CA LEU A 230 -15.97 -19.97 -15.36
C LEU A 230 -15.46 -19.59 -13.97
N PHE A 231 -15.19 -20.59 -13.12
CA PHE A 231 -14.62 -20.33 -11.79
C PHE A 231 -13.27 -21.02 -11.66
N TYR A 232 -12.23 -20.25 -11.33
CA TYR A 232 -10.86 -20.75 -11.23
C TYR A 232 -10.35 -20.79 -9.78
N GLY A 233 -9.40 -21.69 -9.55
CA GLY A 233 -8.49 -21.69 -8.42
C GLY A 233 -7.05 -21.69 -8.92
N TYR A 234 -6.25 -20.75 -8.42
CA TYR A 234 -4.84 -20.58 -8.73
C TYR A 234 -4.01 -20.60 -7.43
N LEU A 235 -2.96 -21.41 -7.43
CA LEU A 235 -2.11 -21.68 -6.28
C LEU A 235 -0.66 -21.27 -6.63
N PRO A 236 -0.20 -20.06 -6.29
CA PRO A 236 1.15 -19.62 -6.63
C PRO A 236 2.23 -20.59 -6.16
N ASP A 237 3.26 -20.80 -6.97
CA ASP A 237 4.40 -21.70 -6.65
C ASP A 237 5.10 -21.34 -5.32
N SER A 238 5.03 -20.06 -4.91
CA SER A 238 5.52 -19.55 -3.62
C SER A 238 4.90 -20.26 -2.42
N THR A 239 3.64 -20.72 -2.53
CA THR A 239 2.93 -21.49 -1.50
C THR A 239 3.62 -22.81 -1.14
N LYS A 240 4.37 -23.38 -2.11
CA LYS A 240 4.91 -24.76 -2.08
C LYS A 240 3.82 -25.82 -1.78
N GLY A 241 2.57 -25.46 -2.04
CA GLY A 241 1.42 -26.32 -1.82
C GLY A 241 1.25 -27.37 -2.91
N ARG A 242 0.18 -28.16 -2.79
CA ARG A 242 -0.26 -29.12 -3.81
C ARG A 242 -1.78 -29.19 -3.81
N ILE A 243 -2.38 -29.38 -4.98
CA ILE A 243 -3.81 -29.67 -5.15
C ILE A 243 -3.97 -30.92 -6.02
N GLN A 244 -4.88 -31.81 -5.61
CA GLN A 244 -5.39 -32.93 -6.40
C GLN A 244 -6.83 -32.63 -6.84
N SER A 245 -7.07 -32.69 -8.15
CA SER A 245 -8.40 -32.56 -8.75
C SER A 245 -9.12 -33.91 -8.87
N TYR A 246 -10.43 -33.91 -8.62
CA TYR A 246 -11.33 -35.05 -8.81
C TYR A 246 -12.44 -34.64 -9.79
N THR A 247 -12.57 -35.43 -10.86
CA THR A 247 -13.47 -35.16 -11.98
C THR A 247 -14.45 -36.32 -12.17
N SER A 248 -15.63 -36.04 -12.71
CA SER A 248 -16.64 -37.06 -13.02
C SER A 248 -17.54 -36.58 -14.16
N GLY A 249 -17.79 -37.43 -15.17
CA GLY A 249 -18.68 -37.10 -16.29
C GLY A 249 -18.27 -35.87 -17.12
N GLY A 250 -16.97 -35.54 -17.17
CA GLY A 250 -16.48 -34.31 -17.80
C GLY A 250 -16.47 -33.07 -16.90
N GLU A 251 -16.99 -33.16 -15.67
CA GLU A 251 -17.06 -32.04 -14.73
C GLU A 251 -15.92 -32.09 -13.69
N LEU A 252 -15.34 -30.92 -13.37
CA LEU A 252 -14.48 -30.77 -12.18
C LEU A 252 -15.36 -30.64 -10.94
N LYS A 253 -15.47 -31.71 -10.16
CA LYS A 253 -16.34 -31.76 -8.97
C LYS A 253 -15.66 -31.27 -7.69
N ARG A 254 -14.35 -31.48 -7.56
CA ARG A 254 -13.63 -31.21 -6.31
C ARG A 254 -12.13 -30.97 -6.52
N LEU A 255 -11.57 -30.08 -5.71
CA LEU A 255 -10.14 -30.00 -5.44
C LEU A 255 -9.89 -30.42 -3.98
N ARG A 256 -8.80 -31.13 -3.69
CA ARG A 256 -8.24 -31.24 -2.32
C ARG A 256 -6.84 -30.69 -2.32
N GLY A 257 -6.57 -29.77 -1.41
CA GLY A 257 -5.31 -29.03 -1.37
C GLY A 257 -4.61 -29.12 -0.03
N PHE A 258 -3.32 -28.82 -0.06
CA PHE A 258 -2.52 -28.54 1.13
C PHE A 258 -1.59 -27.35 0.88
N THR A 259 -1.57 -26.39 1.81
CA THR A 259 -0.47 -25.42 1.96
C THR A 259 -0.03 -25.38 3.42
N HIS A 260 1.13 -24.79 3.70
CA HIS A 260 1.60 -24.58 5.07
C HIS A 260 0.67 -23.68 5.90
N GLU A 261 -0.06 -22.77 5.25
CA GLU A 261 -0.87 -21.74 5.92
C GLU A 261 -2.35 -22.13 6.03
N LEU A 262 -2.89 -22.85 5.03
CA LEU A 262 -4.28 -23.32 5.00
C LEU A 262 -4.48 -24.71 5.63
N GLY A 263 -3.40 -25.44 5.90
CA GLY A 263 -3.50 -26.86 6.24
C GLY A 263 -4.09 -27.67 5.08
N ALA A 264 -4.88 -28.71 5.41
CA ALA A 264 -5.53 -29.58 4.43
C ALA A 264 -6.98 -29.13 4.14
N PHE A 265 -7.20 -28.58 2.95
CA PHE A 265 -8.47 -27.97 2.53
C PHE A 265 -9.10 -28.71 1.35
N GLN A 266 -10.37 -28.40 1.08
CA GLN A 266 -11.13 -28.92 -0.05
C GLN A 266 -11.94 -27.80 -0.69
N VAL A 267 -12.06 -27.82 -2.01
CA VAL A 267 -13.00 -26.97 -2.76
C VAL A 267 -14.00 -27.89 -3.46
N ASN A 268 -15.28 -27.69 -3.23
CA ASN A 268 -16.36 -28.42 -3.90
C ASN A 268 -17.04 -27.50 -4.92
N PHE A 269 -17.37 -28.04 -6.10
CA PHE A 269 -18.12 -27.34 -7.14
C PHE A 269 -19.51 -27.97 -7.27
N HIS A 270 -20.55 -27.16 -7.05
CA HIS A 270 -21.94 -27.58 -7.02
C HIS A 270 -22.69 -26.89 -8.17
N ARG A 271 -22.74 -27.55 -9.33
CA ARG A 271 -23.65 -27.15 -10.42
C ARG A 271 -25.09 -27.35 -9.97
N VAL A 272 -25.89 -26.28 -9.96
CA VAL A 272 -27.32 -26.34 -9.64
C VAL A 272 -28.09 -26.59 -10.94
N ASN A 273 -28.53 -27.83 -11.15
CA ASN A 273 -29.35 -28.19 -12.31
C ASN A 273 -30.81 -27.80 -12.05
N ALA A 274 -31.31 -26.76 -12.73
CA ALA A 274 -32.75 -26.45 -12.75
C ALA A 274 -33.59 -27.55 -13.42
N PHE A 275 -32.97 -28.41 -14.25
CA PHE A 275 -33.61 -29.53 -14.93
C PHE A 275 -32.69 -30.76 -14.90
N SER A 276 -33.05 -31.78 -14.13
CA SER A 276 -32.32 -33.06 -14.04
C SER A 276 -32.51 -33.99 -15.25
N ASP A 277 -33.59 -33.77 -16.01
CA ASP A 277 -34.18 -34.83 -16.85
C ASP A 277 -33.80 -34.73 -18.34
N ARG A 278 -32.98 -33.74 -18.73
CA ARG A 278 -32.44 -33.63 -20.10
C ARG A 278 -30.96 -33.99 -20.13
N LYS A 279 -30.64 -35.12 -20.75
CA LYS A 279 -29.28 -35.46 -21.21
C LYS A 279 -28.89 -34.62 -22.44
N ASP A 280 -28.80 -33.31 -22.27
CA ASP A 280 -28.37 -32.42 -23.35
C ASP A 280 -26.85 -32.22 -23.29
N GLU A 281 -26.14 -33.09 -24.01
CA GLU A 281 -24.67 -33.15 -24.04
C GLU A 281 -24.04 -31.84 -24.54
N SER A 282 -24.78 -30.98 -25.26
CA SER A 282 -24.30 -29.65 -25.67
C SER A 282 -23.92 -28.78 -24.47
N THR A 283 -24.74 -28.81 -23.41
CA THR A 283 -24.56 -28.09 -22.14
C THR A 283 -23.80 -28.88 -21.08
N ALA A 284 -23.02 -29.89 -21.51
CA ALA A 284 -22.03 -30.52 -20.65
C ALA A 284 -21.06 -29.46 -20.09
N PRO A 285 -20.71 -29.55 -18.79
CA PRO A 285 -19.70 -28.69 -18.20
C PRO A 285 -18.32 -29.11 -18.71
N SER A 286 -17.35 -28.22 -18.65
CA SER A 286 -15.96 -28.51 -19.00
C SER A 286 -14.99 -27.99 -17.95
N TYR A 287 -13.71 -28.34 -18.06
CA TYR A 287 -12.72 -27.90 -17.08
C TYR A 287 -11.31 -27.80 -17.69
N LEU A 288 -10.48 -26.97 -17.07
CA LEU A 288 -9.05 -26.86 -17.34
C LEU A 288 -8.26 -27.32 -16.12
N VAL A 289 -7.18 -28.04 -16.39
CA VAL A 289 -6.08 -28.32 -15.45
C VAL A 289 -4.80 -27.92 -16.17
N GLY A 290 -4.02 -27.03 -15.58
CA GLY A 290 -2.84 -26.47 -16.23
C GLY A 290 -1.98 -25.62 -15.30
N HIS A 291 -1.22 -24.72 -15.90
CA HIS A 291 -0.23 -23.89 -15.24
C HIS A 291 -0.42 -22.40 -15.62
N CYS A 292 -0.24 -21.52 -14.64
CA CYS A 292 -0.13 -20.09 -14.80
C CYS A 292 1.20 -19.64 -14.20
N PRO A 293 2.06 -18.92 -14.95
CA PRO A 293 3.41 -18.59 -14.50
C PRO A 293 3.46 -17.55 -13.36
N ARG A 294 2.47 -16.65 -13.33
CA ARG A 294 2.37 -15.42 -12.51
C ARG A 294 0.89 -14.98 -12.47
N GLU A 295 0.54 -14.08 -11.56
CA GLU A 295 -0.82 -13.55 -11.41
C GLU A 295 -1.32 -12.81 -12.67
N ASP A 296 -0.48 -11.98 -13.28
CA ASP A 296 -0.84 -11.15 -14.45
C ASP A 296 -1.12 -11.96 -15.72
N ALA A 297 -0.70 -13.23 -15.76
CA ALA A 297 -0.97 -14.12 -16.89
C ALA A 297 -2.32 -14.87 -16.79
N LEU A 298 -3.08 -14.73 -15.69
CA LEU A 298 -4.23 -15.59 -15.39
C LEU A 298 -5.27 -15.66 -16.52
N LEU A 299 -5.74 -14.52 -17.03
CA LEU A 299 -6.77 -14.51 -18.07
C LEU A 299 -6.29 -15.18 -19.37
N ALA A 300 -5.04 -14.95 -19.76
CA ALA A 300 -4.43 -15.58 -20.94
C ALA A 300 -4.20 -17.09 -20.72
N ALA A 301 -3.76 -17.49 -19.52
CA ALA A 301 -3.58 -18.89 -19.14
C ALA A 301 -4.90 -19.67 -19.22
N VAL A 302 -6.01 -19.09 -18.75
CA VAL A 302 -7.37 -19.66 -18.89
C VAL A 302 -7.81 -19.68 -20.36
N ALA A 303 -7.71 -18.55 -21.07
CA ALA A 303 -8.14 -18.42 -22.46
C ALA A 303 -7.43 -19.40 -23.41
N SER A 304 -6.15 -19.72 -23.15
CA SER A 304 -5.35 -20.63 -23.98
C SER A 304 -5.83 -22.11 -24.03
N GLY A 305 -6.80 -22.50 -23.19
CA GLY A 305 -7.47 -23.80 -23.24
C GLY A 305 -8.90 -23.78 -23.83
N LEU A 306 -9.47 -22.60 -24.06
CA LEU A 306 -10.87 -22.44 -24.48
C LEU A 306 -11.07 -22.62 -25.99
N SER A 307 -12.31 -22.93 -26.36
CA SER A 307 -12.79 -22.98 -27.74
C SER A 307 -14.26 -22.57 -27.80
N LEU A 308 -14.69 -22.08 -28.97
CA LEU A 308 -16.03 -21.52 -29.19
C LEU A 308 -17.03 -22.62 -29.58
N ARG A 309 -18.06 -22.86 -28.75
CA ARG A 309 -19.29 -23.58 -29.11
C ARG A 309 -20.14 -22.67 -30.01
N ARG A 310 -19.88 -22.73 -31.32
CA ARG A 310 -20.53 -21.90 -32.36
C ARG A 310 -22.04 -22.12 -32.46
N ASP A 311 -22.50 -23.29 -32.05
CA ASP A 311 -23.88 -23.74 -31.95
C ASP A 311 -24.68 -23.05 -30.83
N MET A 312 -24.01 -22.61 -29.76
CA MET A 312 -24.63 -21.94 -28.59
C MET A 312 -24.09 -20.54 -28.30
N GLU A 313 -23.19 -20.02 -29.14
CA GLU A 313 -22.43 -18.77 -28.89
C GLU A 313 -21.77 -18.72 -27.49
N SER A 314 -21.24 -19.87 -27.03
CA SER A 314 -20.65 -20.05 -25.70
C SER A 314 -19.22 -20.60 -25.76
N VAL A 315 -18.50 -20.72 -24.64
CA VAL A 315 -17.15 -21.31 -24.61
C VAL A 315 -17.13 -22.68 -23.96
N VAL A 316 -16.12 -23.49 -24.27
CA VAL A 316 -15.85 -24.81 -23.67
C VAL A 316 -14.35 -25.06 -23.65
N PHE A 317 -13.85 -25.82 -22.67
CA PHE A 317 -12.49 -26.36 -22.70
C PHE A 317 -12.44 -27.60 -23.60
N ALA A 318 -11.69 -27.52 -24.71
CA ALA A 318 -11.69 -28.53 -25.79
C ALA A 318 -10.33 -29.20 -26.02
N GLY A 319 -9.34 -28.97 -25.15
CA GLY A 319 -8.00 -29.56 -25.29
C GLY A 319 -7.02 -29.09 -24.21
N PRO A 320 -5.75 -29.55 -24.28
CA PRO A 320 -4.70 -29.11 -23.37
C PRO A 320 -4.34 -27.62 -23.59
N GLN A 321 -3.85 -27.00 -22.52
CA GLN A 321 -3.46 -25.60 -22.45
C GLN A 321 -2.33 -25.26 -23.43
N ARG A 322 -2.43 -24.12 -24.16
CA ARG A 322 -1.48 -23.73 -25.22
C ARG A 322 -0.63 -22.51 -24.83
N LEU A 323 0.16 -22.66 -23.76
CA LEU A 323 0.99 -21.58 -23.21
C LEU A 323 2.05 -21.01 -24.17
N GLU A 324 2.49 -21.77 -25.18
CA GLU A 324 3.51 -21.36 -26.17
C GLU A 324 3.13 -20.10 -26.96
N GLN A 325 1.84 -19.81 -27.10
CA GLN A 325 1.34 -18.63 -27.80
C GLN A 325 1.50 -17.34 -26.96
N PHE A 326 1.74 -17.46 -25.66
CA PHE A 326 1.75 -16.35 -24.70
C PHE A 326 3.07 -16.23 -23.91
N MET A 327 3.96 -17.23 -23.97
CA MET A 327 5.26 -17.22 -23.30
C MET A 327 6.40 -17.68 -24.21
N ARG A 328 7.51 -16.93 -24.20
CA ARG A 328 8.76 -17.30 -24.91
C ARG A 328 9.57 -18.41 -24.21
N THR A 329 9.27 -18.71 -22.95
CA THR A 329 9.98 -19.70 -22.13
C THR A 329 8.99 -20.37 -21.19
N ILE A 330 8.74 -21.67 -21.40
CA ILE A 330 7.96 -22.52 -20.51
C ILE A 330 8.94 -23.48 -19.81
N PRO A 331 8.75 -23.81 -18.52
CA PRO A 331 9.47 -24.92 -17.90
C PRO A 331 9.30 -26.23 -18.68
N ALA A 332 10.33 -27.07 -18.74
CA ALA A 332 10.26 -28.34 -19.48
C ALA A 332 9.26 -29.36 -18.90
N ASP A 333 8.84 -29.16 -17.65
CA ASP A 333 7.78 -29.88 -16.96
C ASP A 333 7.05 -28.89 -16.01
N PRO A 334 5.98 -28.19 -16.47
CA PRO A 334 5.31 -27.16 -15.69
C PRO A 334 4.35 -27.79 -14.66
N VAL A 335 4.60 -27.52 -13.38
CA VAL A 335 3.76 -28.03 -12.28
C VAL A 335 2.35 -27.46 -12.37
N THR A 336 1.33 -28.32 -12.27
CA THR A 336 -0.07 -27.89 -12.24
C THR A 336 -0.33 -26.95 -11.07
N ASN A 337 -0.74 -25.72 -11.37
CA ASN A 337 -1.04 -24.68 -10.37
C ASN A 337 -2.33 -23.87 -10.69
N LEU A 338 -3.02 -24.21 -11.78
CA LEU A 338 -4.30 -23.60 -12.21
C LEU A 338 -5.35 -24.69 -12.49
N TRP A 339 -6.54 -24.50 -11.92
CA TRP A 339 -7.74 -25.32 -12.15
C TRP A 339 -8.92 -24.40 -12.48
N VAL A 340 -9.75 -24.76 -13.46
CA VAL A 340 -10.94 -23.99 -13.84
C VAL A 340 -12.10 -24.94 -14.09
N THR A 341 -13.29 -24.62 -13.58
CA THR A 341 -14.55 -25.27 -13.99
C THR A 341 -15.35 -24.30 -14.88
N GLU A 342 -16.02 -24.81 -15.91
CA GLU A 342 -16.88 -24.07 -16.83
C GLU A 342 -18.28 -24.67 -16.82
N VAL A 343 -19.28 -23.82 -16.62
CA VAL A 343 -20.70 -24.16 -16.64
C VAL A 343 -21.46 -23.15 -17.50
N THR A 344 -21.95 -23.59 -18.65
CA THR A 344 -22.82 -22.78 -19.50
C THR A 344 -24.27 -22.86 -19.03
N HIS A 345 -24.84 -21.70 -18.71
CA HIS A 345 -26.26 -21.49 -18.45
C HIS A 345 -26.97 -21.03 -19.73
N VAL A 346 -28.10 -21.67 -20.04
CA VAL A 346 -28.98 -21.31 -21.16
C VAL A 346 -30.33 -20.87 -20.57
N PRO A 347 -30.70 -19.57 -20.68
CA PRO A 347 -31.98 -19.07 -20.18
C PRO A 347 -33.18 -19.74 -20.86
N THR A 348 -34.13 -20.25 -20.08
CA THR A 348 -35.32 -20.95 -20.60
C THR A 348 -36.46 -19.97 -20.91
N THR A 349 -37.03 -20.06 -22.10
CA THR A 349 -38.12 -19.18 -22.59
C THR A 349 -39.54 -19.57 -22.13
N SER A 350 -39.68 -20.65 -21.36
CA SER A 350 -40.99 -21.21 -20.98
C SER A 350 -41.54 -20.67 -19.65
N SER A 351 -42.30 -19.58 -19.74
CA SER A 351 -43.50 -19.30 -18.93
C SER A 351 -43.42 -19.29 -17.39
N SER A 352 -42.63 -18.39 -16.80
CA SER A 352 -43.05 -17.47 -15.71
C SER A 352 -41.87 -16.65 -15.16
N SER A 353 -42.00 -15.31 -15.15
CA SER A 353 -41.09 -14.33 -14.49
C SER A 353 -39.59 -14.68 -14.50
N SER A 354 -38.89 -14.40 -15.60
CA SER A 354 -37.45 -14.69 -15.77
C SER A 354 -36.52 -13.66 -15.11
N SER A 355 -37.09 -12.71 -14.35
CA SER A 355 -36.38 -11.81 -13.45
C SER A 355 -35.77 -12.49 -12.21
N THR A 356 -36.25 -13.68 -11.82
CA THR A 356 -35.72 -14.43 -10.67
C THR A 356 -34.31 -14.98 -10.95
N PRO A 357 -33.29 -14.68 -10.10
CA PRO A 357 -31.93 -15.21 -10.28
C PRO A 357 -31.88 -16.73 -10.21
N THR A 358 -31.48 -17.37 -11.31
CA THR A 358 -31.21 -18.80 -11.38
C THR A 358 -29.77 -19.07 -10.98
N THR A 359 -29.56 -19.84 -9.91
CA THR A 359 -28.21 -20.27 -9.50
C THR A 359 -27.60 -21.18 -10.56
N VAL A 360 -26.38 -20.86 -10.98
CA VAL A 360 -25.60 -21.63 -11.98
C VAL A 360 -24.58 -22.52 -11.28
N LEU A 361 -23.88 -21.96 -10.29
CA LEU A 361 -22.77 -22.60 -9.59
C LEU A 361 -22.70 -22.11 -8.14
N GLU A 362 -22.61 -23.03 -7.19
CA GLU A 362 -22.08 -22.75 -5.85
C GLU A 362 -20.67 -23.36 -5.71
N VAL A 363 -19.76 -22.63 -5.08
CA VAL A 363 -18.38 -23.05 -4.80
C VAL A 363 -18.14 -22.96 -3.30
N GLU A 364 -17.78 -24.08 -2.69
CA GLU A 364 -17.57 -24.21 -1.23
C GLU A 364 -16.10 -24.53 -0.95
N PHE A 365 -15.44 -23.70 -0.14
CA PHE A 365 -14.12 -23.94 0.43
C PHE A 365 -14.25 -24.43 1.88
N VAL A 366 -13.67 -25.59 2.18
CA VAL A 366 -13.69 -26.23 3.50
C VAL A 366 -12.26 -26.36 4.05
N SER A 367 -12.05 -25.78 5.22
CA SER A 367 -10.75 -25.63 5.92
C SER A 367 -10.21 -26.89 6.61
N GLN A 368 -11.06 -27.92 6.80
CA GLN A 368 -10.79 -29.12 7.59
C GLN A 368 -11.05 -30.44 6.84
N ALA A 369 -10.67 -30.51 5.56
CA ALA A 369 -11.04 -31.59 4.64
C ALA A 369 -10.59 -33.02 5.02
N SER A 370 -9.73 -33.16 6.02
CA SER A 370 -9.14 -34.42 6.48
C SER A 370 -9.74 -34.97 7.78
N THR A 371 -10.59 -34.21 8.51
CA THR A 371 -10.92 -34.54 9.91
C THR A 371 -12.40 -34.58 10.28
N SER A 372 -13.32 -34.07 9.45
CA SER A 372 -14.75 -34.05 9.77
C SER A 372 -15.63 -34.68 8.68
N SER A 373 -16.33 -35.76 9.03
CA SER A 373 -17.55 -36.20 8.36
C SER A 373 -18.74 -35.27 8.61
N ASP A 374 -18.60 -34.39 9.61
CA ASP A 374 -19.70 -33.69 10.27
C ASP A 374 -19.74 -32.19 9.90
N ALA A 375 -18.92 -31.76 8.96
CA ALA A 375 -18.90 -30.38 8.46
C ALA A 375 -20.20 -30.09 7.70
N VAL A 376 -21.10 -29.30 8.30
CA VAL A 376 -22.37 -28.89 7.69
C VAL A 376 -22.08 -28.04 6.43
N PRO A 377 -22.48 -28.49 5.22
CA PRO A 377 -22.15 -27.79 3.98
C PRO A 377 -22.77 -26.40 3.91
N LEU A 378 -22.01 -25.40 3.45
CA LEU A 378 -22.41 -24.00 3.40
C LEU A 378 -22.97 -23.63 2.03
N VAL A 379 -23.97 -24.41 1.58
CA VAL A 379 -24.57 -24.36 0.23
C VAL A 379 -26.11 -24.48 0.32
N GLY A 380 -26.82 -24.11 -0.75
CA GLY A 380 -28.29 -24.16 -0.81
C GLY A 380 -28.98 -23.47 0.37
N ALA A 381 -29.95 -24.16 0.99
CA ALA A 381 -30.76 -23.59 2.08
C ALA A 381 -29.96 -23.17 3.34
N HIS A 382 -28.77 -23.76 3.59
CA HIS A 382 -27.94 -23.29 4.71
C HIS A 382 -27.22 -21.99 4.36
N PHE A 383 -26.75 -21.84 3.12
CA PHE A 383 -26.23 -20.59 2.58
C PHE A 383 -27.30 -19.49 2.64
N ASP A 384 -28.54 -19.79 2.24
CA ASP A 384 -29.66 -18.83 2.25
C ASP A 384 -29.95 -18.29 3.66
N SER A 385 -29.96 -19.17 4.66
CA SER A 385 -30.18 -18.79 6.06
C SER A 385 -29.06 -17.92 6.62
N VAL A 386 -27.80 -18.25 6.32
CA VAL A 386 -26.62 -17.48 6.76
C VAL A 386 -26.54 -16.12 6.05
N LEU A 387 -26.89 -16.07 4.76
CA LEU A 387 -26.95 -14.83 3.98
C LEU A 387 -28.01 -13.87 4.52
N ALA A 388 -29.22 -14.37 4.79
CA ALA A 388 -30.31 -13.56 5.32
C ALA A 388 -29.97 -12.97 6.70
N GLU A 389 -29.32 -13.76 7.57
CA GLU A 389 -28.84 -13.29 8.87
C GLU A 389 -27.79 -12.16 8.72
N TYR A 390 -26.77 -12.34 7.89
CA TYR A 390 -25.77 -11.29 7.66
C TYR A 390 -26.34 -10.03 7.00
N SER A 391 -27.31 -10.14 6.09
CA SER A 391 -28.00 -9.00 5.49
C SER A 391 -28.82 -8.20 6.52
N ASN A 392 -29.55 -8.89 7.40
CA ASN A 392 -30.24 -8.27 8.53
C ASN A 392 -29.25 -7.53 9.47
N GLN A 393 -28.12 -8.18 9.81
CA GLN A 393 -27.08 -7.56 10.63
C GLN A 393 -26.45 -6.34 9.97
N PHE A 394 -26.14 -6.40 8.66
CA PHE A 394 -25.62 -5.26 7.89
C PHE A 394 -26.58 -4.08 7.89
N HIS A 395 -27.88 -4.32 7.69
CA HIS A 395 -28.90 -3.28 7.74
C HIS A 395 -29.02 -2.64 9.14
N ALA A 396 -29.02 -3.43 10.21
CA ALA A 396 -29.05 -2.93 11.58
C ALA A 396 -27.77 -2.16 11.95
N ASN A 397 -26.61 -2.68 11.56
CA ASN A 397 -25.31 -2.01 11.75
C ASN A 397 -25.23 -0.71 10.96
N PHE A 398 -25.74 -0.65 9.73
CA PHE A 398 -25.80 0.59 8.95
C PHE A 398 -26.66 1.65 9.64
N GLN A 399 -27.84 1.29 10.14
CA GLN A 399 -28.69 2.23 10.88
C GLN A 399 -28.03 2.72 12.19
N LYS A 400 -27.26 1.85 12.86
CA LYS A 400 -26.51 2.18 14.09
C LYS A 400 -25.28 3.05 13.83
N ARG A 401 -24.51 2.78 12.77
CA ARG A 401 -23.27 3.51 12.42
C ARG A 401 -23.56 4.79 11.61
N PHE A 402 -24.65 4.85 10.86
CA PHE A 402 -25.07 6.01 10.06
C PHE A 402 -26.52 6.43 10.41
N PRO A 403 -26.76 6.95 11.64
CA PRO A 403 -28.07 7.44 12.04
C PRO A 403 -28.47 8.65 11.18
N HIS A 404 -29.73 8.64 10.71
CA HIS A 404 -30.28 9.65 9.80
C HIS A 404 -31.76 9.91 10.11
N ASN A 405 -32.21 11.14 9.87
CA ASN A 405 -33.62 11.50 9.99
C ASN A 405 -34.37 11.12 8.70
N ALA A 406 -35.45 10.33 8.82
CA ALA A 406 -36.28 9.92 7.69
C ALA A 406 -37.05 11.07 7.02
N HIS A 407 -37.13 12.24 7.66
CA HIS A 407 -37.65 13.47 7.04
C HIS A 407 -36.60 14.26 6.22
N GLU A 408 -35.31 13.97 6.42
CA GLU A 408 -34.19 14.65 5.74
C GLU A 408 -33.57 13.80 4.62
N ARG A 409 -33.77 12.48 4.65
CA ARG A 409 -33.19 11.53 3.69
C ARG A 409 -34.23 10.57 3.15
N THR A 410 -34.28 10.43 1.82
CA THR A 410 -35.20 9.50 1.14
C THR A 410 -34.69 8.06 1.21
N HIS A 411 -35.56 7.08 0.94
CA HIS A 411 -35.18 5.68 0.94
C HIS A 411 -34.08 5.37 -0.09
N GLU A 412 -34.15 6.01 -1.26
CA GLU A 412 -33.18 5.88 -2.35
C GLU A 412 -31.82 6.45 -1.96
N GLN A 413 -31.78 7.57 -1.23
CA GLN A 413 -30.55 8.14 -0.69
C GLN A 413 -29.91 7.23 0.37
N VAL A 414 -30.71 6.57 1.20
CA VAL A 414 -30.23 5.59 2.19
C VAL A 414 -29.72 4.31 1.50
N ALA A 415 -30.43 3.83 0.48
CA ALA A 415 -30.01 2.68 -0.34
C ALA A 415 -28.70 2.98 -1.07
N MET A 416 -28.59 4.14 -1.73
CA MET A 416 -27.34 4.62 -2.34
C MET A 416 -26.20 4.70 -1.32
N SER A 417 -26.47 5.19 -0.10
CA SER A 417 -25.46 5.28 0.96
C SER A 417 -24.97 3.88 1.42
N LYS A 418 -25.84 2.87 1.48
CA LYS A 418 -25.44 1.46 1.70
C LYS A 418 -24.55 0.94 0.57
N VAL A 419 -24.90 1.23 -0.68
CA VAL A 419 -24.12 0.83 -1.87
C VAL A 419 -22.74 1.52 -1.89
N CYS A 420 -22.65 2.78 -1.48
CA CYS A 420 -21.37 3.49 -1.35
C CYS A 420 -20.45 2.84 -0.30
N VAL A 421 -20.97 2.55 0.90
CA VAL A 421 -20.20 1.84 1.95
C VAL A 421 -19.82 0.43 1.50
N SER A 422 -20.72 -0.29 0.84
CA SER A 422 -20.47 -1.64 0.33
C SER A 422 -19.39 -1.68 -0.74
N ASN A 423 -19.39 -0.74 -1.69
CA ASN A 423 -18.34 -0.65 -2.71
C ASN A 423 -16.98 -0.19 -2.16
N LEU A 424 -16.95 0.62 -1.09
CA LEU A 424 -15.72 0.94 -0.37
C LEU A 424 -15.12 -0.32 0.28
N LEU A 425 -15.95 -1.06 1.05
CA LEU A 425 -15.52 -2.25 1.78
C LEU A 425 -15.16 -3.42 0.84
N GLY A 426 -15.93 -3.61 -0.23
CA GLY A 426 -15.64 -4.55 -1.33
C GLY A 426 -14.60 -4.03 -2.33
N GLY A 427 -14.04 -2.84 -2.08
CA GLY A 427 -12.85 -2.30 -2.73
C GLY A 427 -11.57 -2.44 -1.90
N ILE A 428 -11.64 -3.09 -0.73
CA ILE A 428 -10.46 -3.39 0.10
C ILE A 428 -9.66 -4.55 -0.52
N GLY A 429 -8.40 -4.29 -0.85
CA GLY A 429 -7.46 -5.29 -1.35
C GLY A 429 -6.41 -5.70 -0.33
N TYR A 430 -5.78 -6.85 -0.58
CA TYR A 430 -4.53 -7.25 0.06
C TYR A 430 -3.47 -7.48 -1.01
N PHE A 431 -2.44 -6.64 -0.99
CA PHE A 431 -1.35 -6.62 -1.95
C PHE A 431 -0.05 -7.05 -1.27
N TYR A 432 0.84 -7.71 -1.99
CA TYR A 432 2.18 -8.07 -1.50
C TYR A 432 3.24 -7.92 -2.59
N GLY A 433 4.37 -7.31 -2.24
CA GLY A 433 5.51 -7.17 -3.14
C GLY A 433 6.43 -6.02 -2.76
N SER A 434 7.31 -5.64 -3.70
CA SER A 434 8.26 -4.54 -3.56
C SER A 434 7.82 -3.33 -4.39
N SER A 435 7.93 -2.10 -3.87
CA SER A 435 7.77 -0.87 -4.67
C SER A 435 9.09 -0.52 -5.37
N LEU A 436 9.03 0.07 -6.57
CA LEU A 436 10.24 0.56 -7.25
C LEU A 436 10.52 2.01 -6.83
N ILE A 437 11.75 2.31 -6.39
CA ILE A 437 12.10 3.61 -5.82
C ILE A 437 13.36 4.24 -6.42
N LYS A 438 13.39 5.58 -6.45
CA LYS A 438 14.60 6.40 -6.66
C LYS A 438 14.75 7.43 -5.54
N SER A 439 15.97 7.88 -5.31
CA SER A 439 16.28 8.93 -4.33
C SER A 439 17.45 9.81 -4.80
N PRO A 440 17.40 11.14 -4.59
CA PRO A 440 18.53 12.03 -4.88
C PRO A 440 19.82 11.66 -4.13
N ILE A 441 19.72 10.98 -2.98
CA ILE A 441 20.86 10.58 -2.13
C ILE A 441 21.66 9.42 -2.73
N THR A 442 21.02 8.59 -3.57
CA THR A 442 21.63 7.43 -4.24
C THR A 442 21.87 7.65 -5.74
N HIS A 443 21.09 8.50 -6.40
CA HIS A 443 21.15 8.71 -7.87
C HIS A 443 21.62 10.12 -8.27
N GLY A 444 21.71 11.05 -7.32
CA GLY A 444 21.95 12.47 -7.59
C GLY A 444 20.72 13.19 -8.13
N SER A 445 20.83 14.50 -8.35
CA SER A 445 19.76 15.35 -8.88
C SER A 445 19.69 15.31 -10.42
N ARG A 446 19.72 14.12 -11.02
CA ARG A 446 19.41 13.95 -12.45
C ARG A 446 17.94 13.57 -12.58
N ASP A 447 17.19 14.41 -13.28
CA ASP A 447 15.77 14.21 -13.58
C ASP A 447 15.60 13.13 -14.66
N ASP A 448 15.84 11.88 -14.27
CA ASP A 448 15.72 10.66 -15.07
C ASP A 448 14.51 9.83 -14.58
N TYR A 449 13.36 10.50 -14.49
CA TYR A 449 12.08 9.89 -14.14
C TYR A 449 11.60 9.01 -15.32
N GLY A 450 11.20 7.77 -15.05
CA GLY A 450 10.83 6.77 -16.06
C GLY A 450 11.91 5.73 -16.39
N ASN A 451 13.21 6.00 -16.19
CA ASN A 451 14.26 5.00 -16.43
C ASN A 451 14.27 3.90 -15.35
N LEU A 452 13.59 2.78 -15.64
CA LEU A 452 13.52 1.59 -14.79
C LEU A 452 14.90 0.98 -14.46
N GLN A 453 15.90 1.12 -15.34
CA GLN A 453 17.21 0.50 -15.16
C GLN A 453 18.00 1.05 -13.96
N SER A 454 17.60 2.22 -13.43
CA SER A 454 18.15 2.81 -12.21
C SER A 454 17.14 2.86 -11.04
N ALA A 455 16.08 2.05 -11.07
CA ALA A 455 15.19 1.90 -9.91
C ALA A 455 15.75 0.84 -8.93
N ILE A 456 15.51 1.05 -7.62
CA ILE A 456 15.84 0.10 -6.56
C ILE A 456 14.53 -0.54 -6.08
N GLU A 457 14.50 -1.86 -5.87
CA GLU A 457 13.37 -2.49 -5.16
C GLU A 457 13.42 -2.13 -3.68
N TYR A 458 12.39 -1.44 -3.20
CA TYR A 458 12.13 -1.25 -1.77
C TYR A 458 11.53 -2.54 -1.19
N GLY A 459 12.11 -3.02 -0.08
CA GLY A 459 11.93 -4.41 0.39
C GLY A 459 10.47 -4.85 0.58
N PRO A 460 10.17 -6.16 0.38
CA PRO A 460 8.81 -6.61 0.15
C PRO A 460 7.92 -6.46 1.39
N ALA A 461 6.74 -5.86 1.18
CA ALA A 461 5.75 -5.58 2.21
C ALA A 461 4.36 -6.05 1.77
N GLY A 462 3.50 -6.30 2.77
CA GLY A 462 2.06 -6.47 2.56
C GLY A 462 1.33 -5.17 2.81
N LEU A 463 0.24 -4.94 2.08
CA LEU A 463 -0.62 -3.77 2.22
C LEU A 463 -2.10 -4.19 2.17
N PHE A 464 -2.81 -3.91 3.26
CA PHE A 464 -4.27 -3.99 3.36
C PHE A 464 -4.81 -2.56 3.25
N THR A 465 -5.61 -2.25 2.23
CA THR A 465 -6.01 -0.87 1.89
C THR A 465 -7.24 -0.89 1.00
N ALA A 466 -8.09 0.15 1.09
CA ALA A 466 -9.08 0.42 0.06
C ALA A 466 -8.40 0.96 -1.23
N THR A 467 -9.12 0.87 -2.35
CA THR A 467 -8.64 1.33 -3.67
C THR A 467 -9.55 2.43 -4.23
N PRO A 468 -9.03 3.57 -4.76
CA PRO A 468 -9.87 4.67 -5.24
C PRO A 468 -10.84 4.29 -6.37
N SER A 469 -10.46 3.33 -7.22
CA SER A 469 -11.31 2.80 -8.29
C SER A 469 -10.92 1.38 -8.66
N ARG A 470 -11.89 0.44 -8.62
CA ARG A 470 -11.68 -0.96 -9.01
C ARG A 470 -11.27 -1.14 -10.48
N SER A 471 -11.62 -0.20 -11.37
CA SER A 471 -11.35 -0.27 -12.81
C SER A 471 -10.11 0.49 -13.28
N GLN A 472 -9.74 1.59 -12.60
CA GLN A 472 -8.62 2.48 -13.00
C GLN A 472 -7.45 2.45 -12.00
N PHE A 473 -7.77 2.38 -10.71
CA PHE A 473 -6.83 2.54 -9.61
C PHE A 473 -6.94 1.42 -8.55
N PRO A 474 -6.91 0.12 -8.92
CA PRO A 474 -7.12 -0.98 -7.99
C PRO A 474 -5.85 -1.32 -7.18
N ARG A 475 -5.30 -0.30 -6.51
CA ARG A 475 -4.05 -0.32 -5.72
C ARG A 475 -4.09 0.79 -4.66
N GLY A 476 -3.20 0.73 -3.69
CA GLY A 476 -3.15 1.72 -2.61
C GLY A 476 -2.60 3.08 -3.04
N PHE A 477 -3.31 4.16 -2.68
CA PHE A 477 -2.84 5.54 -2.79
C PHE A 477 -2.88 6.23 -1.41
N LEU A 478 -1.80 6.93 -1.06
CA LEU A 478 -1.52 7.36 0.31
C LEU A 478 -2.48 8.45 0.82
N TRP A 479 -2.81 9.43 -0.01
CA TRP A 479 -3.71 10.50 0.37
C TRP A 479 -5.20 10.12 0.26
N ASP A 480 -5.58 9.26 -0.69
CA ASP A 480 -6.95 8.72 -0.82
C ASP A 480 -7.35 7.90 0.42
N GLU A 481 -6.44 7.08 0.95
CA GLU A 481 -6.75 6.18 2.07
C GLU A 481 -7.14 6.92 3.36
N GLY A 482 -6.70 8.16 3.56
CA GLY A 482 -7.18 8.97 4.68
C GLY A 482 -8.67 9.32 4.58
N PHE A 483 -9.22 9.46 3.36
CA PHE A 483 -10.65 9.67 3.14
C PHE A 483 -11.43 8.36 3.21
N HIS A 484 -10.90 7.27 2.62
CA HIS A 484 -11.44 5.93 2.81
C HIS A 484 -11.54 5.56 4.30
N GLY A 485 -10.47 5.84 5.06
CA GLY A 485 -10.34 5.53 6.47
C GLY A 485 -11.34 6.24 7.39
N LEU A 486 -11.85 7.42 7.01
CA LEU A 486 -12.92 8.09 7.76
C LEU A 486 -14.24 7.30 7.69
N LEU A 487 -14.60 6.81 6.49
CA LEU A 487 -15.79 5.98 6.29
C LEU A 487 -15.61 4.58 6.90
N MET A 488 -14.43 3.97 6.72
CA MET A 488 -14.10 2.71 7.38
C MET A 488 -14.18 2.84 8.90
N ALA A 489 -13.57 3.85 9.52
CA ALA A 489 -13.59 4.03 10.97
C ALA A 489 -14.99 4.28 11.54
N GLN A 490 -15.91 4.86 10.76
CA GLN A 490 -17.31 4.97 11.16
C GLN A 490 -17.98 3.60 11.18
N TRP A 491 -17.79 2.79 10.14
CA TRP A 491 -18.32 1.43 10.04
C TRP A 491 -17.70 0.46 11.06
N ASP A 492 -16.37 0.32 11.03
CA ASP A 492 -15.57 -0.64 11.78
C ASP A 492 -14.17 -0.03 12.08
N ALA A 493 -13.89 0.21 13.36
CA ALA A 493 -12.64 0.80 13.79
C ALA A 493 -11.43 -0.13 13.60
N GLU A 494 -11.60 -1.45 13.63
CA GLU A 494 -10.50 -2.41 13.41
C GLU A 494 -10.06 -2.38 11.95
N LEU A 495 -11.00 -2.36 10.98
CA LEU A 495 -10.65 -2.27 9.55
C LEU A 495 -9.83 -1.02 9.24
N ALA A 496 -10.22 0.14 9.78
CA ALA A 496 -9.46 1.38 9.61
C ALA A 496 -8.07 1.30 10.27
N LEU A 497 -7.98 0.80 11.51
CA LEU A 497 -6.69 0.65 12.20
C LEU A 497 -5.78 -0.39 11.54
N GLN A 498 -6.32 -1.47 10.96
CA GLN A 498 -5.58 -2.44 10.16
C GLN A 498 -5.00 -1.78 8.90
N SER A 499 -5.77 -0.97 8.16
CA SER A 499 -5.25 -0.23 7.00
C SER A 499 -4.14 0.76 7.38
N LEU A 500 -4.40 1.65 8.35
CA LEU A 500 -3.40 2.61 8.85
C LEU A 500 -2.12 1.92 9.31
N SER A 501 -2.24 0.75 9.94
CA SER A 501 -1.10 -0.06 10.42
C SER A 501 -0.24 -0.59 9.27
N HIS A 502 -0.86 -1.11 8.20
CA HIS A 502 -0.12 -1.54 7.01
C HIS A 502 0.60 -0.36 6.34
N TRP A 503 -0.08 0.78 6.15
CA TRP A 503 0.54 1.98 5.59
C TRP A 503 1.71 2.52 6.43
N LEU A 504 1.58 2.54 7.76
CA LEU A 504 2.67 2.95 8.66
C LEU A 504 3.83 1.95 8.70
N ASP A 505 3.63 0.69 8.31
CA ASP A 505 4.69 -0.30 8.14
C ASP A 505 5.47 -0.16 6.81
N LEU A 506 4.99 0.67 5.88
CA LEU A 506 5.72 1.02 4.64
C LEU A 506 6.77 2.12 4.84
N LEU A 507 6.83 2.78 6.01
CA LEU A 507 7.83 3.82 6.32
C LEU A 507 9.26 3.32 6.10
N ASN A 508 10.03 4.01 5.27
CA ASN A 508 11.47 3.74 5.11
C ASN A 508 12.27 4.30 6.30
N GLY A 509 13.58 4.01 6.34
CA GLY A 509 14.49 4.46 7.38
C GLY A 509 14.71 5.97 7.44
N GLU A 510 14.18 6.76 6.50
CA GLU A 510 14.16 8.22 6.53
C GLU A 510 12.84 8.79 7.07
N GLY A 511 11.77 7.99 7.12
CA GLY A 511 10.41 8.41 7.45
C GLY A 511 9.50 8.70 6.24
N TRP A 512 9.88 8.26 5.04
CA TRP A 512 9.07 8.42 3.83
C TRP A 512 8.15 7.21 3.59
N ILE A 513 6.98 7.46 2.97
CA ILE A 513 6.05 6.45 2.44
C ILE A 513 5.82 6.77 0.95
N PRO A 514 5.91 5.81 0.02
CA PRO A 514 5.56 6.05 -1.39
C PRO A 514 4.08 6.45 -1.57
N ARG A 515 3.79 7.43 -2.45
CA ARG A 515 2.41 7.94 -2.66
C ARG A 515 1.49 6.89 -3.28
N GLU A 516 2.04 6.00 -4.10
CA GLU A 516 1.30 5.01 -4.87
C GLU A 516 1.99 3.63 -4.76
N GLN A 517 1.21 2.59 -4.48
CA GLN A 517 1.72 1.30 -4.03
C GLN A 517 1.49 0.21 -5.09
N VAL A 518 2.39 0.16 -6.07
CA VAL A 518 2.38 -0.82 -7.16
C VAL A 518 3.04 -2.14 -6.75
N LEU A 519 2.35 -2.88 -5.86
CA LEU A 519 2.86 -4.09 -5.21
C LEU A 519 2.43 -5.37 -5.95
N GLY A 520 3.41 -6.20 -6.33
CA GLY A 520 3.19 -7.48 -7.02
C GLY A 520 3.12 -7.37 -8.55
N TRP A 521 3.15 -8.51 -9.25
CA TRP A 521 3.18 -8.54 -10.72
C TRP A 521 1.89 -8.05 -11.37
N GLU A 522 0.76 -8.41 -10.79
CA GLU A 522 -0.59 -7.97 -11.20
C GLU A 522 -0.69 -6.43 -11.24
N ALA A 523 -0.31 -5.74 -10.16
CA ALA A 523 -0.30 -4.28 -10.13
C ALA A 523 0.75 -3.66 -11.08
N ARG A 524 1.93 -4.28 -11.21
CA ARG A 524 3.00 -3.81 -12.12
C ARG A 524 2.66 -3.94 -13.61
N ALA A 525 1.76 -4.86 -13.98
CA ALA A 525 1.35 -5.07 -15.37
C ALA A 525 0.30 -4.04 -15.85
N ASP A 526 -0.52 -3.52 -14.94
CA ASP A 526 -1.61 -2.58 -15.25
C ASP A 526 -1.22 -1.08 -15.16
N VAL A 527 0.02 -0.77 -14.77
CA VAL A 527 0.51 0.62 -14.55
C VAL A 527 1.64 0.97 -15.56
N PRO A 528 1.57 2.11 -16.26
CA PRO A 528 2.61 2.53 -17.20
C PRO A 528 3.99 2.71 -16.55
N PRO A 529 5.10 2.38 -17.25
CA PRO A 529 6.48 2.38 -16.72
C PRO A 529 6.91 3.63 -15.95
N GLU A 530 6.48 4.80 -16.41
CA GLU A 530 6.77 6.11 -15.87
C GLU A 530 6.18 6.35 -14.47
N PHE A 531 5.05 5.72 -14.14
CA PHE A 531 4.39 5.82 -12.83
C PHE A 531 4.83 4.71 -11.85
N LEU A 532 5.48 3.65 -12.33
CA LEU A 532 5.99 2.57 -11.46
C LEU A 532 7.03 3.05 -10.44
N VAL A 533 7.81 4.08 -10.76
CA VAL A 533 9.01 4.47 -9.98
C VAL A 533 8.73 5.66 -9.06
N GLN A 534 8.68 5.39 -7.78
CA GLN A 534 8.36 6.36 -6.73
C GLN A 534 9.63 7.10 -6.24
N SER A 535 9.57 8.42 -6.04
CA SER A 535 10.75 9.21 -5.62
C SER A 535 10.72 9.55 -4.12
N THR A 536 11.80 9.29 -3.37
CA THR A 536 11.87 9.62 -1.92
C THR A 536 11.98 11.10 -1.59
N SER A 537 11.99 11.99 -2.60
CA SER A 537 11.79 13.43 -2.40
C SER A 537 10.32 13.87 -2.49
N VAL A 538 9.47 13.07 -3.13
CA VAL A 538 8.06 13.38 -3.41
C VAL A 538 7.20 12.98 -2.22
N ALA A 539 6.47 13.95 -1.67
CA ALA A 539 5.48 13.78 -0.62
C ALA A 539 4.07 13.58 -1.20
N ASN A 540 3.09 13.36 -0.31
CA ASN A 540 1.66 13.37 -0.61
C ASN A 540 0.90 13.90 0.64
N PRO A 541 -0.31 14.46 0.55
CA PRO A 541 -1.02 14.97 1.74
C PRO A 541 -1.15 13.92 2.85
N PRO A 542 -0.85 14.24 4.12
CA PRO A 542 -0.80 13.28 5.23
C PRO A 542 -2.20 12.90 5.77
N THR A 543 -3.16 12.64 4.88
CA THR A 543 -4.60 12.49 5.19
C THR A 543 -4.92 11.36 6.15
N LEU A 544 -4.06 10.34 6.30
CA LEU A 544 -4.17 9.31 7.35
C LEU A 544 -4.36 9.92 8.75
N ILE A 545 -3.83 11.13 8.98
CA ILE A 545 -3.99 11.85 10.24
C ILE A 545 -5.43 12.31 10.52
N LEU A 546 -6.27 12.47 9.48
CA LEU A 546 -7.70 12.75 9.62
C LEU A 546 -8.42 11.59 10.32
N VAL A 547 -8.04 10.35 10.01
CA VAL A 547 -8.60 9.14 10.62
C VAL A 547 -8.20 9.05 12.09
N VAL A 548 -6.96 9.42 12.41
CA VAL A 548 -6.48 9.53 13.80
C VAL A 548 -7.25 10.61 14.57
N GLU A 549 -7.46 11.79 13.98
CA GLU A 549 -8.27 12.85 14.61
C GLU A 549 -9.72 12.42 14.82
N PHE A 550 -10.33 11.76 13.84
CA PHE A 550 -11.69 11.25 13.90
C PHE A 550 -11.88 10.16 14.97
N LEU A 551 -10.88 9.29 15.17
CA LEU A 551 -10.88 8.31 16.25
C LEU A 551 -10.69 8.99 17.63
N LEU A 552 -9.82 10.00 17.73
CA LEU A 552 -9.67 10.82 18.95
C LEU A 552 -10.96 11.60 19.30
N ASP A 553 -11.68 12.13 18.31
CA ASP A 553 -12.98 12.79 18.48
C ASP A 553 -14.09 11.82 18.95
N ARG A 554 -13.93 10.52 18.69
CA ARG A 554 -14.94 9.48 19.00
C ARG A 554 -14.64 8.62 20.23
N LEU A 555 -13.57 8.89 20.98
CA LEU A 555 -13.17 8.13 22.18
C LEU A 555 -14.32 7.87 23.18
N THR A 556 -15.21 8.84 23.38
CA THR A 556 -16.35 8.74 24.31
C THR A 556 -17.52 7.90 23.78
N ALA A 557 -17.51 7.55 22.49
CA ALA A 557 -18.54 6.76 21.81
C ALA A 557 -18.04 5.38 21.36
N MET A 558 -16.78 5.04 21.64
CA MET A 558 -16.21 3.70 21.42
C MET A 558 -16.73 2.69 22.45
N SER A 559 -16.79 1.42 22.08
CA SER A 559 -16.87 0.34 23.07
C SER A 559 -15.57 0.25 23.91
N PRO A 560 -15.59 -0.40 25.09
CA PRO A 560 -14.36 -0.65 25.85
C PRO A 560 -13.28 -1.38 25.05
N ASP A 561 -13.67 -2.28 24.16
CA ASP A 561 -12.75 -3.05 23.31
C ASP A 561 -12.20 -2.20 22.14
N GLU A 562 -13.05 -1.38 21.50
CA GLU A 562 -12.63 -0.40 20.49
C GLU A 562 -11.63 0.61 21.09
N ALA A 563 -11.90 1.11 22.30
CA ALA A 563 -11.03 2.03 23.02
C ALA A 563 -9.70 1.37 23.45
N ALA A 564 -9.74 0.14 23.98
CA ALA A 564 -8.53 -0.60 24.36
C ALA A 564 -7.68 -1.00 23.14
N MET A 565 -8.31 -1.29 21.99
CA MET A 565 -7.63 -1.49 20.71
C MET A 565 -6.95 -0.20 20.24
N PHE A 566 -7.68 0.92 20.24
CA PHE A 566 -7.15 2.22 19.85
C PHE A 566 -5.99 2.67 20.76
N GLN A 567 -6.07 2.44 22.07
CA GLN A 567 -4.98 2.74 23.00
C GLN A 567 -3.69 1.96 22.66
N ARG A 568 -3.79 0.64 22.46
CA ARG A 568 -2.65 -0.20 22.05
C ARG A 568 -2.06 0.26 20.71
N TRP A 569 -2.93 0.59 19.76
CA TRP A 569 -2.52 1.12 18.45
C TRP A 569 -1.79 2.45 18.59
N ALA A 570 -2.32 3.39 19.38
CA ALA A 570 -1.76 4.73 19.57
C ALA A 570 -0.31 4.69 20.10
N HIS A 571 -0.04 3.90 21.14
CA HIS A 571 1.32 3.74 21.68
C HIS A 571 2.32 3.20 20.63
N ASN A 572 1.89 2.27 19.78
CA ASN A 572 2.73 1.68 18.73
C ASN A 572 2.89 2.59 17.50
N ALA A 573 1.83 3.32 17.14
CA ALA A 573 1.79 4.20 15.97
C ALA A 573 2.52 5.53 16.21
N PHE A 574 2.52 6.06 17.44
CA PHE A 574 3.07 7.39 17.73
C PHE A 574 4.53 7.58 17.28
N PRO A 575 5.48 6.65 17.53
CA PRO A 575 6.86 6.78 17.02
C PRO A 575 6.96 6.77 15.48
N ARG A 576 6.04 6.07 14.79
CA ARG A 576 5.96 6.03 13.33
C ARG A 576 5.40 7.34 12.78
N LEU A 577 4.29 7.83 13.31
CA LEU A 577 3.68 9.11 12.98
C LEU A 577 4.63 10.28 13.28
N HIS A 578 5.37 10.24 14.39
CA HIS A 578 6.45 11.18 14.70
C HIS A 578 7.52 11.19 13.60
N THR A 579 8.02 10.02 13.19
CA THR A 579 9.08 9.93 12.18
C THR A 579 8.59 10.42 10.81
N TRP A 580 7.34 10.11 10.46
CA TRP A 580 6.68 10.62 9.24
C TRP A 580 6.55 12.15 9.27
N PHE A 581 6.09 12.73 10.39
CA PHE A 581 6.04 14.19 10.57
C PHE A 581 7.41 14.84 10.45
N VAL A 582 8.44 14.26 11.11
CA VAL A 582 9.82 14.76 11.03
C VAL A 582 10.35 14.70 9.60
N TRP A 583 10.00 13.68 8.82
CA TRP A 583 10.34 13.60 7.41
C TRP A 583 9.70 14.73 6.59
N PHE A 584 8.41 15.02 6.75
CA PHE A 584 7.80 16.20 6.09
C PHE A 584 8.48 17.50 6.53
N ASN A 585 8.59 17.70 7.85
CA ASN A 585 9.06 18.95 8.44
C ASN A 585 10.53 19.26 8.12
N THR A 586 11.30 18.27 7.69
CA THR A 586 12.70 18.44 7.24
C THR A 586 12.84 18.45 5.71
N THR A 587 12.12 17.60 4.97
CA THR A 587 12.30 17.48 3.52
C THR A 587 11.48 18.48 2.71
N GLN A 588 10.30 18.88 3.20
CA GLN A 588 9.34 19.74 2.48
C GLN A 588 9.32 21.19 2.99
N ALA A 589 10.18 21.56 3.95
CA ALA A 589 10.31 22.93 4.46
C ALA A 589 10.59 23.96 3.34
N GLY A 590 10.06 25.18 3.48
CA GLY A 590 10.35 26.30 2.60
C GLY A 590 11.65 27.03 2.99
N ASN A 591 11.96 28.11 2.28
CA ASN A 591 13.19 28.89 2.52
C ASN A 591 13.10 29.82 3.76
N VAL A 592 11.93 29.98 4.38
CA VAL A 592 11.71 30.81 5.59
C VAL A 592 10.96 30.05 6.69
N PRO A 593 11.08 30.43 7.99
CA PRO A 593 10.41 29.74 9.10
C PRO A 593 8.89 29.59 8.92
N THR A 594 8.33 28.46 9.36
CA THR A 594 6.91 28.07 9.21
C THR A 594 6.36 27.97 7.78
N SER A 595 7.16 28.24 6.74
CA SER A 595 6.79 28.00 5.34
C SER A 595 7.13 26.57 4.90
N TYR A 596 6.38 26.06 3.94
CA TYR A 596 6.59 24.76 3.32
C TYR A 596 6.43 24.85 1.80
N ARG A 597 7.04 23.92 1.06
CA ARG A 597 6.99 23.86 -0.42
C ARG A 597 7.11 22.43 -0.91
N TRP A 598 6.04 21.93 -1.52
CA TRP A 598 6.01 20.66 -2.26
C TRP A 598 7.22 20.47 -3.18
N ARG A 599 7.85 19.30 -3.13
CA ARG A 599 8.91 18.93 -4.09
C ARG A 599 8.32 18.17 -5.29
N GLY A 600 9.05 18.18 -6.41
CA GLY A 600 8.71 17.40 -7.62
C GLY A 600 8.03 18.16 -8.75
N ARG A 601 7.75 19.48 -8.61
CA ARG A 601 7.29 20.31 -9.74
C ARG A 601 8.39 20.37 -10.82
N PRO A 602 8.09 20.11 -12.11
CA PRO A 602 9.08 20.15 -13.18
C PRO A 602 9.45 21.59 -13.54
N THR A 603 10.74 21.91 -13.62
CA THR A 603 11.22 23.30 -13.89
C THR A 603 11.32 23.64 -15.38
N ASN A 604 11.25 22.66 -16.27
CA ASN A 604 11.38 22.82 -17.72
C ASN A 604 10.55 21.76 -18.46
N ASN A 605 9.26 22.02 -18.64
CA ASN A 605 8.40 21.24 -19.53
C ASN A 605 7.61 22.20 -20.44
N PRO A 606 7.99 22.38 -21.72
CA PRO A 606 7.35 23.35 -22.60
C PRO A 606 5.95 22.91 -23.07
N PHE A 607 5.54 21.67 -22.83
CA PHE A 607 4.22 21.15 -23.19
C PHE A 607 3.15 21.43 -22.12
N GLN A 608 3.52 21.99 -20.95
CA GLN A 608 2.61 22.30 -19.84
C GLN A 608 2.40 23.81 -19.71
N MET A 609 1.14 24.28 -19.67
CA MET A 609 0.80 25.69 -19.43
C MET A 609 1.20 26.14 -18.01
N ASN A 610 1.04 25.25 -17.03
CA ASN A 610 1.52 25.42 -15.66
C ASN A 610 2.16 24.10 -15.21
N PRO A 611 3.37 24.10 -14.61
CA PRO A 611 4.02 22.86 -14.19
C PRO A 611 3.25 22.10 -13.10
N LEU A 612 2.97 20.82 -13.35
CA LEU A 612 2.16 19.97 -12.46
C LEU A 612 2.75 19.83 -11.05
N THR A 613 1.87 19.58 -10.08
CA THR A 613 2.23 19.40 -8.65
C THR A 613 1.70 18.06 -8.12
N LEU A 614 2.12 16.95 -8.75
CA LEU A 614 1.67 15.57 -8.43
C LEU A 614 1.80 15.18 -6.94
N SER A 615 2.69 15.87 -6.22
CA SER A 615 2.90 15.73 -4.78
C SER A 615 1.76 16.27 -3.93
N SER A 616 0.92 17.19 -4.40
CA SER A 616 -0.20 17.71 -3.61
C SER A 616 -1.50 16.91 -3.74
N GLY A 617 -1.59 15.91 -4.62
CA GLY A 617 -2.86 15.24 -4.96
C GLY A 617 -3.86 16.17 -5.67
N LEU A 618 -3.36 17.30 -6.17
CA LEU A 618 -4.09 18.35 -6.89
C LEU A 618 -3.21 18.68 -8.11
N ASP A 619 -3.16 17.71 -9.02
CA ASP A 619 -2.01 17.50 -9.90
C ASP A 619 -1.83 18.63 -10.92
N ASP A 620 -2.92 19.18 -11.46
CA ASP A 620 -2.98 20.30 -12.41
C ASP A 620 -3.41 21.64 -11.79
N TYR A 621 -3.56 21.73 -10.45
CA TYR A 621 -3.95 22.97 -9.79
C TYR A 621 -2.91 24.08 -10.05
N PRO A 622 -3.32 25.27 -10.52
CA PRO A 622 -2.38 26.30 -10.94
C PRO A 622 -1.56 26.83 -9.77
N ARG A 623 -0.23 26.75 -9.89
CA ARG A 623 0.73 27.34 -8.94
C ARG A 623 1.69 28.28 -9.68
N ALA A 624 2.80 28.66 -9.05
CA ALA A 624 3.76 29.58 -9.65
C ALA A 624 4.21 29.07 -11.02
N SER A 625 4.11 29.89 -12.07
CA SER A 625 4.33 29.42 -13.44
C SER A 625 5.79 29.09 -13.74
N HIS A 626 6.71 29.66 -12.95
CA HIS A 626 8.13 29.36 -12.99
C HIS A 626 8.52 28.78 -11.61
N PRO A 627 8.59 27.45 -11.46
CA PRO A 627 8.90 26.81 -10.16
C PRO A 627 10.30 27.17 -9.67
N THR A 628 10.46 27.39 -8.36
CA THR A 628 11.72 27.85 -7.75
C THR A 628 11.92 27.29 -6.35
N SER A 629 13.09 27.53 -5.75
CA SER A 629 13.31 27.26 -4.32
C SER A 629 12.40 28.09 -3.40
N ASP A 630 12.01 29.28 -3.86
CA ASP A 630 11.45 30.36 -3.05
C ASP A 630 9.91 30.26 -2.90
N GLU A 631 9.26 29.31 -3.56
CA GLU A 631 7.81 29.15 -3.48
C GLU A 631 7.37 28.80 -2.04
N ARG A 632 6.15 29.21 -1.67
CA ARG A 632 5.52 28.86 -0.39
C ARG A 632 4.12 28.33 -0.69
N HIS A 633 3.84 27.09 -0.32
CA HIS A 633 2.59 26.40 -0.62
C HIS A 633 1.69 26.33 0.62
N VAL A 634 0.54 27.01 0.58
CA VAL A 634 -0.30 27.23 1.77
C VAL A 634 -1.06 25.97 2.19
N ASP A 635 -1.50 25.17 1.21
CA ASP A 635 -2.12 23.86 1.45
C ASP A 635 -1.22 22.95 2.29
N LEU A 636 0.07 22.88 1.96
CA LEU A 636 1.06 22.12 2.72
C LEU A 636 1.30 22.71 4.12
N ARG A 637 1.30 24.04 4.28
CA ARG A 637 1.38 24.68 5.60
C ARG A 637 0.19 24.28 6.49
N CYS A 638 -1.02 24.26 5.93
CA CYS A 638 -2.22 23.80 6.63
C CYS A 638 -2.17 22.31 6.99
N TRP A 639 -1.69 21.44 6.09
CA TRP A 639 -1.46 20.02 6.39
C TRP A 639 -0.47 19.82 7.54
N MET A 640 0.61 20.61 7.60
CA MET A 640 1.59 20.53 8.68
C MET A 640 1.05 21.06 10.01
N ALA A 641 0.24 22.12 9.99
CA ALA A 641 -0.46 22.64 11.18
C ALA A 641 -1.41 21.58 11.78
N LEU A 642 -2.22 20.96 10.92
CA LEU A 642 -3.12 19.85 11.29
C LEU A 642 -2.33 18.66 11.86
N PHE A 643 -1.27 18.22 11.16
CA PHE A 643 -0.50 17.04 11.57
C PHE A 643 0.21 17.27 12.92
N ALA A 644 0.76 18.47 13.16
CA ALA A 644 1.29 18.84 14.47
C ALA A 644 0.21 18.85 15.58
N ARG A 645 -0.98 19.40 15.28
CA ARG A 645 -2.12 19.44 16.23
C ARG A 645 -2.59 18.03 16.63
N VAL A 646 -2.75 17.14 15.66
CA VAL A 646 -3.23 15.77 15.94
C VAL A 646 -2.16 14.96 16.67
N LEU A 647 -0.86 15.18 16.38
CA LEU A 647 0.22 14.56 17.15
C LEU A 647 0.29 15.05 18.60
N ALA A 648 -0.03 16.33 18.87
CA ALA A 648 -0.20 16.82 20.24
C ALA A 648 -1.37 16.08 20.93
N ARG A 649 -2.55 16.06 20.31
CA ARG A 649 -3.74 15.35 20.85
C ARG A 649 -3.50 13.85 21.09
N LEU A 650 -2.76 13.18 20.20
CA LEU A 650 -2.43 11.76 20.33
C LEU A 650 -1.41 11.52 21.46
N ALA A 651 -0.43 12.40 21.62
CA ALA A 651 0.52 12.34 22.72
C ALA A 651 -0.17 12.58 24.08
N GLU A 652 -1.09 13.54 24.15
CA GLU A 652 -1.92 13.81 25.35
C GLU A 652 -2.78 12.61 25.74
N TYR A 653 -3.39 11.95 24.76
CA TYR A 653 -4.14 10.70 24.98
C TYR A 653 -3.25 9.54 25.48
N ILE A 654 -1.99 9.49 25.03
CA ILE A 654 -0.98 8.51 25.46
C ILE A 654 -0.44 8.81 26.87
N ASP A 655 -0.27 10.09 27.22
CA ASP A 655 0.15 10.55 28.55
C ASP A 655 -0.98 10.42 29.60
N GLY A 656 -2.24 10.45 29.15
CA GLY A 656 -3.43 10.27 29.98
C GLY A 656 -3.63 11.42 30.97
N SER A 657 -3.96 11.10 32.23
CA SER A 657 -4.10 12.09 33.31
C SER A 657 -2.78 12.35 34.07
N GLY A 658 -1.63 12.07 33.44
CA GLY A 658 -0.30 12.23 34.03
C GLY A 658 0.30 13.63 33.86
N GLU A 659 1.59 13.74 34.15
CA GLU A 659 2.41 14.88 33.70
C GLU A 659 2.65 14.76 32.19
N LEU A 660 2.47 15.86 31.45
CA LEU A 660 2.57 15.87 30.00
C LEU A 660 4.01 15.63 29.53
N SER A 661 4.19 14.72 28.59
CA SER A 661 5.51 14.37 28.05
C SER A 661 6.14 15.53 27.29
N ALA A 662 7.48 15.49 27.18
CA ALA A 662 8.22 16.41 26.31
C ALA A 662 7.75 16.36 24.85
N SER A 663 7.24 15.20 24.40
CA SER A 663 6.62 15.02 23.08
C SER A 663 5.32 15.85 22.95
N THR A 664 4.42 15.74 23.93
CA THR A 664 3.19 16.54 24.00
C THR A 664 3.50 18.04 23.98
N LEU A 665 4.43 18.49 24.83
CA LEU A 665 4.79 19.90 24.92
C LEU A 665 5.44 20.43 23.62
N ALA A 666 6.30 19.63 22.99
CA ALA A 666 6.91 19.98 21.70
C ALA A 666 5.87 20.07 20.57
N TYR A 667 4.94 19.12 20.46
CA TYR A 667 3.90 19.17 19.44
C TYR A 667 2.87 20.28 19.67
N ARG A 668 2.50 20.57 20.93
CA ARG A 668 1.70 21.75 21.27
C ARG A 668 2.38 23.04 20.82
N ALA A 669 3.68 23.18 21.06
CA ALA A 669 4.43 24.37 20.62
C ALA A 669 4.49 24.49 19.09
N ILE A 670 4.78 23.40 18.35
CA ILE A 670 4.80 23.41 16.89
C ILE A 670 3.41 23.69 16.31
N ALA A 671 2.36 23.07 16.85
CA ALA A 671 0.99 23.33 16.44
C ALA A 671 0.61 24.79 16.70
N SER A 672 0.96 25.36 17.86
CA SER A 672 0.75 26.78 18.15
C SER A 672 1.50 27.71 17.21
N ASP A 673 2.71 27.35 16.76
CA ASP A 673 3.51 28.20 15.87
C ASP A 673 2.98 28.22 14.43
N LEU A 674 2.43 27.08 13.99
CA LEU A 674 1.78 26.94 12.68
C LEU A 674 0.33 27.44 12.67
N LEU A 675 -0.36 27.39 13.81
CA LEU A 675 -1.72 27.92 13.98
C LEU A 675 -1.77 29.40 14.39
N ASP A 676 -0.62 30.08 14.50
CA ASP A 676 -0.58 31.54 14.66
C ASP A 676 -1.08 32.23 13.37
N GLN A 677 -2.10 33.09 13.51
CA GLN A 677 -2.71 33.78 12.37
C GLN A 677 -1.74 34.82 11.77
N GLY A 678 -1.02 35.59 12.59
CA GLY A 678 -0.09 36.61 12.10
C GLY A 678 1.02 36.04 11.22
N LYS A 679 1.52 34.84 11.58
CA LYS A 679 2.49 34.07 10.77
C LYS A 679 1.89 33.42 9.53
N LEU A 680 0.58 33.16 9.49
CA LEU A 680 -0.10 32.77 8.26
C LEU A 680 -0.24 33.99 7.34
N ASP A 681 -0.70 35.11 7.90
CA ASP A 681 -0.92 36.38 7.20
C ASP A 681 0.38 36.89 6.55
N GLU A 682 1.49 36.96 7.31
CA GLU A 682 2.83 37.35 6.83
C GLU A 682 3.32 36.51 5.62
N LEU A 683 2.95 35.23 5.58
CA LEU A 683 3.44 34.30 4.57
C LEU A 683 2.52 34.17 3.35
N HIS A 684 1.20 34.34 3.52
CA HIS A 684 0.21 33.88 2.56
C HIS A 684 -1.01 34.79 2.35
N TRP A 685 -1.25 35.83 3.15
CA TRP A 685 -2.40 36.71 2.93
C TRP A 685 -2.11 37.75 1.84
N ASP A 686 -3.00 37.83 0.84
CA ASP A 686 -2.98 38.84 -0.21
C ASP A 686 -4.04 39.91 0.06
N GLU A 687 -3.63 41.00 0.72
CA GLU A 687 -4.45 42.19 1.01
C GLU A 687 -5.13 42.79 -0.22
N ARG A 688 -4.58 42.59 -1.43
CA ARG A 688 -5.17 43.14 -2.66
C ARG A 688 -6.44 42.39 -3.07
N ASN A 689 -6.50 41.10 -2.79
CA ASN A 689 -7.55 40.19 -3.25
C ASN A 689 -8.40 39.60 -2.10
N GLY A 690 -7.98 39.75 -0.84
CA GLY A 690 -8.72 39.30 0.35
C GLY A 690 -8.72 37.79 0.54
N ILE A 691 -7.64 37.12 0.14
CA ILE A 691 -7.50 35.65 0.07
C ILE A 691 -6.15 35.19 0.60
N TYR A 692 -6.06 33.94 1.05
CA TYR A 692 -4.78 33.26 1.24
C TYR A 692 -4.34 32.61 -0.07
N ALA A 693 -3.05 32.69 -0.40
CA ALA A 693 -2.52 32.22 -1.67
C ALA A 693 -1.13 31.55 -1.56
N ASP A 694 -0.77 30.82 -2.60
CA ASP A 694 0.60 30.37 -2.84
C ASP A 694 1.49 31.53 -3.28
N TYR A 695 2.75 31.50 -2.85
CA TYR A 695 3.77 32.48 -3.24
C TYR A 695 4.79 31.85 -4.20
N GLY A 696 5.28 32.59 -5.19
CA GLY A 696 6.36 32.12 -6.06
C GLY A 696 6.69 33.08 -7.21
N LEU A 697 7.43 32.59 -8.22
CA LEU A 697 7.72 33.35 -9.43
C LEU A 697 6.60 33.08 -10.46
N HIS A 698 5.71 34.05 -10.64
CA HIS A 698 4.49 33.91 -11.44
C HIS A 698 4.30 35.07 -12.43
N THR A 699 3.56 34.79 -13.51
CA THR A 699 3.06 35.76 -14.48
C THR A 699 1.83 35.16 -15.16
N ASP A 700 0.76 35.95 -15.29
CA ASP A 700 -0.47 35.58 -16.01
C ASP A 700 -0.28 35.56 -17.55
N SER A 701 0.85 36.06 -18.05
CA SER A 701 1.12 36.26 -19.48
C SER A 701 1.57 34.97 -20.18
N LEU A 702 0.76 33.91 -20.09
CA LEU A 702 1.07 32.57 -20.58
C LEU A 702 -0.03 32.04 -21.50
N MET A 703 0.37 31.37 -22.57
CA MET A 703 -0.55 30.80 -23.55
C MET A 703 0.09 29.59 -24.23
N LEU A 704 -0.64 28.48 -24.34
CA LEU A 704 -0.26 27.38 -25.23
C LEU A 704 -0.60 27.79 -26.67
N VAL A 705 0.42 28.19 -27.42
CA VAL A 705 0.32 28.57 -28.84
C VAL A 705 0.86 27.43 -29.68
N ARG A 706 0.09 26.95 -30.66
CA ARG A 706 0.61 26.03 -31.69
C ARG A 706 1.70 26.76 -32.50
N PRO A 707 2.92 26.24 -32.61
CA PRO A 707 3.95 26.87 -33.43
C PRO A 707 3.47 27.10 -34.87
N PRO A 708 3.83 28.23 -35.51
CA PRO A 708 3.52 28.44 -36.92
C PRO A 708 4.21 27.34 -37.75
N ALA A 709 3.48 26.73 -38.67
CA ALA A 709 3.94 25.58 -39.45
C ALA A 709 5.11 25.95 -40.38
N SER A 710 6.33 25.84 -39.87
CA SER A 710 7.54 25.88 -40.68
C SER A 710 7.58 24.65 -41.60
N PRO A 711 7.97 24.77 -42.88
CA PRO A 711 8.17 23.62 -43.76
C PRO A 711 9.31 22.69 -43.30
N ASN A 712 10.09 23.11 -42.29
CA ASN A 712 11.12 22.30 -41.62
C ASN A 712 10.77 21.98 -40.14
N ALA A 713 9.55 22.27 -39.67
CA ALA A 713 9.15 21.95 -38.30
C ALA A 713 9.16 20.43 -38.06
N LYS A 714 9.64 20.03 -36.89
CA LYS A 714 9.48 18.67 -36.37
C LYS A 714 8.23 18.59 -35.48
N PRO A 715 7.66 17.40 -35.26
CA PRO A 715 6.56 17.21 -34.31
C PRO A 715 6.86 17.71 -32.90
N ASP A 716 8.14 17.75 -32.51
CA ASP A 716 8.61 17.99 -31.15
C ASP A 716 9.08 19.44 -30.88
N ASP A 717 8.89 20.38 -31.83
CA ASP A 717 9.38 21.76 -31.69
C ASP A 717 8.59 22.53 -30.60
N PRO A 718 9.25 23.08 -29.55
CA PRO A 718 8.57 23.59 -28.36
C PRO A 718 7.98 25.01 -28.55
N PRO A 719 6.86 25.34 -27.88
CA PRO A 719 6.32 26.70 -27.82
C PRO A 719 7.22 27.67 -27.04
N VAL A 720 7.02 28.97 -27.25
CA VAL A 720 7.86 30.06 -26.71
C VAL A 720 7.07 30.89 -25.68
N CYS A 721 7.57 30.96 -24.45
CA CYS A 721 7.08 31.88 -23.40
C CYS A 721 7.94 33.15 -23.29
N ALA A 722 7.36 34.26 -22.82
CA ALA A 722 8.04 35.56 -22.78
C ALA A 722 7.74 36.36 -21.50
N GLY A 723 8.79 36.95 -20.89
CA GLY A 723 8.70 38.00 -19.88
C GLY A 723 8.25 37.56 -18.47
N VAL A 724 9.10 37.78 -17.45
CA VAL A 724 8.83 37.34 -16.07
C VAL A 724 9.09 38.46 -15.06
N GLN A 725 8.24 38.57 -14.03
CA GLN A 725 8.45 39.37 -12.82
C GLN A 725 8.13 38.52 -11.57
N ARG A 726 8.46 39.01 -10.37
CA ARG A 726 8.08 38.39 -9.09
C ARG A 726 6.81 39.07 -8.55
N GLN A 727 5.76 38.31 -8.24
CA GLN A 727 4.50 38.80 -7.65
C GLN A 727 3.92 37.75 -6.68
N LEU A 728 3.05 38.20 -5.77
CA LEU A 728 2.02 37.33 -5.17
C LEU A 728 1.02 36.93 -6.27
N MET A 729 0.44 35.73 -6.16
CA MET A 729 -0.37 35.11 -7.20
C MET A 729 -1.81 34.93 -6.70
N LEU A 730 -2.80 35.04 -7.59
CA LEU A 730 -4.21 34.83 -7.21
C LEU A 730 -4.51 33.35 -6.98
N ASP A 731 -5.27 33.05 -5.92
CA ASP A 731 -5.89 31.73 -5.74
C ASP A 731 -7.09 31.55 -6.68
N MET A 732 -7.12 30.44 -7.43
CA MET A 732 -8.28 30.03 -8.23
C MET A 732 -9.31 29.26 -7.39
N ASN A 733 -9.85 29.96 -6.39
CA ASN A 733 -11.02 29.61 -5.57
C ASN A 733 -10.89 28.45 -4.57
N ALA A 734 -9.96 27.50 -4.69
CA ALA A 734 -10.00 26.30 -3.85
C ALA A 734 -9.64 26.55 -2.37
N ILE A 735 -8.86 27.60 -2.06
CA ILE A 735 -8.48 27.91 -0.68
C ILE A 735 -9.64 28.64 0.04
N ARG A 736 -10.48 29.37 -0.70
CA ARG A 736 -11.74 29.92 -0.18
C ARG A 736 -12.68 28.81 0.30
N ASP A 737 -12.78 27.71 -0.44
CA ASP A 737 -13.66 26.60 -0.09
C ASP A 737 -13.09 25.75 1.08
N LEU A 738 -11.81 25.91 1.40
CA LEU A 738 -11.18 25.44 2.66
C LEU A 738 -11.48 26.34 3.87
N ALA A 739 -11.98 27.57 3.71
CA ALA A 739 -12.22 28.51 4.82
C ALA A 739 -13.10 27.97 5.98
N PRO A 740 -14.16 27.17 5.75
CA PRO A 740 -14.91 26.54 6.83
C PRO A 740 -14.07 25.53 7.64
N SER A 741 -13.21 24.77 6.94
CA SER A 741 -12.27 23.83 7.54
C SER A 741 -11.16 24.56 8.30
N LEU A 742 -10.68 25.69 7.80
CA LEU A 742 -9.73 26.57 8.50
C LEU A 742 -10.37 27.15 9.76
N ASN A 743 -11.61 27.66 9.73
CA ASN A 743 -12.32 28.10 10.95
C ASN A 743 -12.44 26.97 12.00
N LYS A 744 -12.66 25.72 11.57
CA LYS A 744 -12.62 24.53 12.45
C LYS A 744 -11.18 24.10 12.85
N MET A 745 -10.17 24.61 12.16
CA MET A 745 -8.75 24.37 12.47
C MET A 745 -8.21 25.34 13.53
N TYR A 746 -8.57 26.63 13.41
CA TYR A 746 -8.13 27.73 14.28
C TYR A 746 -9.04 27.98 15.49
N GLY A 747 -10.33 27.61 15.43
CA GLY A 747 -11.25 27.70 16.59
C GLY A 747 -11.59 29.13 17.04
N LEU A 748 -11.31 30.14 16.21
CA LEU A 748 -11.44 31.56 16.53
C LEU A 748 -12.34 32.27 15.51
N ALA A 749 -13.20 33.17 15.97
CA ALA A 749 -13.97 34.07 15.11
C ALA A 749 -13.07 35.21 14.59
N SER A 750 -12.30 34.93 13.54
CA SER A 750 -11.36 35.92 12.95
C SER A 750 -12.10 37.05 12.23
N PRO A 751 -11.67 38.32 12.36
CA PRO A 751 -12.24 39.43 11.60
C PRO A 751 -12.11 39.25 10.08
N ASN A 752 -11.04 38.60 9.61
CA ASN A 752 -10.82 38.36 8.18
C ASN A 752 -11.76 37.28 7.61
N SER A 753 -12.33 36.41 8.45
CA SER A 753 -13.28 35.39 8.00
C SER A 753 -14.55 36.01 7.39
N TYR A 754 -14.99 37.16 7.89
CA TYR A 754 -16.18 37.87 7.39
C TYR A 754 -16.04 38.34 5.94
N ASN A 755 -14.82 38.64 5.46
CA ASN A 755 -14.58 38.99 4.06
C ASN A 755 -14.61 37.77 3.12
N THR A 756 -14.39 36.55 3.64
CA THR A 756 -14.50 35.31 2.84
C THR A 756 -15.95 34.79 2.74
N THR A 757 -16.82 35.16 3.69
CA THR A 757 -18.21 34.64 3.74
C THR A 757 -19.24 35.14 2.72
N PRO A 758 -19.16 36.31 2.05
CA PRO A 758 -20.30 36.83 1.26
C PRO A 758 -20.62 36.06 -0.03
N PHE A 759 -19.80 35.06 -0.39
CA PHE A 759 -20.01 34.19 -1.56
C PHE A 759 -20.47 32.76 -1.21
N LEU A 760 -20.55 32.39 0.07
CA LEU A 760 -21.05 31.09 0.50
C LEU A 760 -22.58 31.11 0.66
N ALA A 761 -23.28 31.03 -0.48
CA ALA A 761 -24.71 30.74 -0.48
C ALA A 761 -24.99 29.32 0.06
N PRO A 762 -26.02 29.11 0.90
CA PRO A 762 -26.32 27.80 1.47
C PRO A 762 -26.83 26.84 0.38
N GLY A 763 -25.98 25.92 -0.07
CA GLY A 763 -26.32 24.90 -1.06
C GLY A 763 -25.24 24.60 -2.10
N VAL A 764 -24.12 25.32 -2.12
CA VAL A 764 -23.00 25.03 -3.05
C VAL A 764 -22.28 23.76 -2.59
N LEU A 765 -22.52 22.67 -3.31
CA LEU A 765 -21.71 21.44 -3.26
C LEU A 765 -20.26 21.76 -3.67
N LEU A 766 -19.31 20.94 -3.22
CA LEU A 766 -17.93 20.94 -3.72
C LEU A 766 -17.94 21.02 -5.27
N PRO A 767 -17.11 21.88 -5.89
CA PRO A 767 -16.91 21.80 -7.33
C PRO A 767 -16.47 20.38 -7.69
N PRO A 768 -16.91 19.81 -8.82
CA PRO A 768 -16.58 18.44 -9.17
C PRO A 768 -15.05 18.31 -9.23
N ILE A 769 -14.52 17.29 -8.56
CA ILE A 769 -13.13 16.87 -8.74
C ILE A 769 -13.04 16.36 -10.18
N LEU A 770 -12.68 17.26 -11.10
CA LEU A 770 -12.34 16.91 -12.47
C LEU A 770 -11.02 16.15 -12.41
N THR A 771 -11.13 14.83 -12.31
CA THR A 771 -10.01 13.91 -12.49
C THR A 771 -9.56 13.94 -13.95
N SER A 772 -8.85 15.01 -14.32
CA SER A 772 -8.08 15.18 -15.56
C SER A 772 -6.84 14.26 -15.58
N CYS A 773 -6.96 13.05 -15.04
CA CYS A 773 -6.02 11.96 -15.31
C CYS A 773 -6.02 11.75 -16.83
N GLY A 774 -4.93 12.16 -17.48
CA GLY A 774 -4.82 12.16 -18.94
C GLY A 774 -5.09 10.77 -19.51
N SER A 775 -6.18 10.66 -20.26
CA SER A 775 -6.39 9.57 -21.19
C SER A 775 -5.67 9.90 -22.49
N ASP A 776 -4.48 9.33 -22.67
CA ASP A 776 -3.92 9.03 -23.99
C ASP A 776 -4.61 7.77 -24.58
#